data_AF-A0A7R9L8B7-F1
#
_entry.id   AF-A0A7R9L8B7-F1
#
_cell.length_a   1.000
_cell.length_b   1.000
_cell.length_c   1.000
_cell.angle_alpha   90.00
_cell.angle_beta   90.00
_cell.angle_gamma   90.00
#
_symmetry.space_group_name_H-M   'P 1'
#
loop_
_entity.id
_entity.type
_entity.pdbx_description
1 polymer ?
#
loop_
_entity_poly.entity_id
_entity_poly.type
_entity_poly.pdbx_seq_one_letter_code
_entity_poly.pdbx_strand_id
1 'polypeptide(L)'
;MSSSTSSSRYKFPFMAYDIQEQLMDAMYSALDQKKVAIVESPTGTGKSLSIICATIQWIQDFHTNELKRLTRQLQTLNKEIERLDADSKVSSDWIELQDKKSMVCRQKEVIVKQLNAFDVKNQRNKALVDRRSNSLVRHSLVLKHKNVSKKLRTDTNCGDELSACDNETDEDFVDYCSDEEVMDEKVSAEESETFVRPKIYYASRTHSQLSQFIREIQRTTYSRGDTPLRAVPLGSRNNYCINDRVLRLNNNHLINEKCIELQNSSNSQTKCQFFKKSVMNELKDEVLADVLDIEDINKLGKGVKACPYYSTRLAIPEAEIVIMPYNVLLHSPTRQSYGIDLVDSVVVVDEAHNLMETIHNIHSIELKGSHVMDALTQLNAYLARYKTRLSARNAMHIKQIVFILNVFSKHFKTSAQNDCQSVCERVEFLIRLGIENLNLFQILDYCQKSQIARKLFGFSKRQQSVANDIKPDKAVNGTTAFLAKMKAKSIELQSIASNTSTPEEEVKVYGSPLYLIQEFLRALVNSNSNAKIITKYDKNSIRECCVKYILLNPFSQFKDIVSECRSVVLCGGTMKPFDEYIDHLFTPLGITSDRLLTFSCGHVIPDSHLLAVALGMGPNGKTLNYTFQNRTNNSMIEETGKTVVNMCAVIPDGIVCFFPSYELEDIYYKSWQKCGIIKSIESKGKTVFREPRKASMVHTILSDYNRAITGTNNRGALLLCVVGGKMSEGINFSDHLGRGVIVVGLPYANKQSLELTQKMQYLDSLKPNAGNVFYENLCLKAVNQSIGRAIRHKNDFAVIILLDNRYTNRQNIRQNLPDWIRARLLCVDSFPKAFSSIRQFFHNKQK
;
A
#
# COMPACT_ATOMS: atom_id res chain seq x y z
N MET A 1 -35.32 -28.13 -22.09
CA MET A 1 -36.16 -28.00 -20.88
C MET A 1 -35.59 -26.85 -20.05
N SER A 2 -36.45 -25.88 -19.77
CA SER A 2 -36.19 -24.56 -19.20
C SER A 2 -35.55 -24.63 -17.81
N SER A 3 -34.28 -24.24 -17.69
CA SER A 3 -33.64 -23.96 -16.40
C SER A 3 -34.09 -22.59 -15.90
N SER A 4 -34.80 -22.59 -14.78
CA SER A 4 -35.16 -21.44 -13.97
C SER A 4 -33.98 -20.48 -13.76
N THR A 5 -34.10 -19.26 -14.28
CA THR A 5 -33.24 -18.13 -13.93
C THR A 5 -33.48 -17.76 -12.47
N SER A 6 -32.61 -18.20 -11.56
CA SER A 6 -32.51 -17.56 -10.25
C SER A 6 -32.10 -16.11 -10.49
N SER A 7 -32.91 -15.14 -10.04
CA SER A 7 -32.51 -13.74 -10.12
C SER A 7 -31.37 -13.50 -9.13
N SER A 8 -30.12 -13.53 -9.59
CA SER A 8 -28.98 -13.24 -8.72
C SER A 8 -29.10 -11.80 -8.20
N ARG A 9 -29.11 -11.61 -6.87
CA ARG A 9 -29.13 -10.29 -6.19
C ARG A 9 -28.06 -9.34 -6.73
N TYR A 10 -26.93 -9.90 -7.15
CA TYR A 10 -25.75 -9.18 -7.59
C TYR A 10 -25.70 -9.05 -9.10
N LYS A 11 -25.32 -7.88 -9.63
CA LYS A 11 -25.07 -7.66 -11.05
C LYS A 11 -23.66 -8.15 -11.43
N PHE A 12 -23.43 -9.45 -11.24
CA PHE A 12 -22.17 -10.08 -11.58
C PHE A 12 -22.05 -10.18 -13.11
N PRO A 13 -20.90 -9.82 -13.73
CA PRO A 13 -20.78 -9.76 -15.19
C PRO A 13 -20.74 -11.14 -15.88
N PHE A 14 -20.72 -12.23 -15.12
CA PHE A 14 -20.71 -13.62 -15.59
C PHE A 14 -21.67 -14.46 -14.76
N MET A 15 -21.81 -15.75 -15.10
CA MET A 15 -22.43 -16.71 -14.18
C MET A 15 -21.47 -16.93 -13.01
N ALA A 16 -21.91 -16.53 -11.80
CA ALA A 16 -21.12 -16.67 -10.60
C ALA A 16 -20.98 -18.15 -10.21
N TYR A 17 -19.83 -18.51 -9.63
CA TYR A 17 -19.67 -19.81 -8.96
C TYR A 17 -20.36 -19.78 -7.59
N ASP A 18 -20.80 -20.93 -7.09
CA ASP A 18 -21.43 -21.03 -5.76
C ASP A 18 -20.57 -20.40 -4.65
N ILE A 19 -19.24 -20.59 -4.70
CA ILE A 19 -18.33 -19.98 -3.72
C ILE A 19 -18.25 -18.45 -3.84
N GLN A 20 -18.49 -17.89 -5.03
CA GLN A 20 -18.53 -16.44 -5.25
C GLN A 20 -19.84 -15.89 -4.69
N GLU A 21 -20.97 -16.58 -4.88
CA GLU A 21 -22.24 -16.19 -4.27
C GLU A 21 -22.17 -16.21 -2.75
N GLN A 22 -21.62 -17.28 -2.16
CA GLN A 22 -21.39 -17.37 -0.71
C GLN A 22 -20.51 -16.23 -0.19
N LEU A 23 -19.44 -15.90 -0.91
CA LEU A 23 -18.56 -14.77 -0.58
C LEU A 23 -19.34 -13.45 -0.66
N MET A 24 -20.12 -13.23 -1.71
CA MET A 24 -20.91 -12.01 -1.88
C MET A 24 -21.98 -11.85 -0.80
N ASP A 25 -22.66 -12.92 -0.41
CA ASP A 25 -23.65 -12.92 0.66
C ASP A 25 -23.01 -12.67 2.04
N ALA A 26 -21.88 -13.31 2.33
CA ALA A 26 -21.13 -13.09 3.57
C ALA A 26 -20.65 -11.63 3.69
N MET A 27 -20.10 -11.09 2.60
CA MET A 27 -19.70 -9.67 2.50
C MET A 27 -20.90 -8.75 2.74
N TYR A 28 -21.99 -8.93 1.99
CA TYR A 28 -23.19 -8.10 2.10
C TYR A 28 -23.76 -8.13 3.53
N SER A 29 -23.88 -9.33 4.12
CA SER A 29 -24.36 -9.50 5.48
C SER A 29 -23.47 -8.80 6.51
N ALA A 30 -22.14 -8.82 6.33
CA ALA A 30 -21.23 -8.14 7.23
C ALA A 30 -21.42 -6.61 7.21
N LEU A 31 -21.57 -6.04 6.00
CA LEU A 31 -21.79 -4.60 5.81
C LEU A 31 -23.14 -4.14 6.39
N ASP A 32 -24.20 -4.92 6.14
CA ASP A 32 -25.55 -4.60 6.58
C ASP A 32 -25.67 -4.65 8.11
N GLN A 33 -25.07 -5.68 8.73
CA GLN A 33 -25.09 -5.90 10.18
C GLN A 33 -24.01 -5.11 10.95
N LYS A 34 -23.28 -4.19 10.30
CA LYS A 34 -22.23 -3.36 10.93
C LYS A 34 -21.10 -4.18 11.60
N LYS A 35 -20.75 -5.31 10.99
CA LYS A 35 -19.76 -6.26 11.53
C LYS A 35 -18.33 -5.90 11.13
N VAL A 36 -17.38 -6.42 11.89
CA VAL A 36 -15.98 -6.55 11.51
C VAL A 36 -15.80 -7.94 10.91
N ALA A 37 -15.42 -8.03 9.64
CA ALA A 37 -15.31 -9.30 8.93
C ALA A 37 -13.86 -9.64 8.55
N ILE A 38 -13.48 -10.90 8.70
CA ILE A 38 -12.23 -11.47 8.19
C ILE A 38 -12.58 -12.53 7.15
N VAL A 39 -12.16 -12.30 5.92
CA VAL A 39 -12.61 -13.01 4.74
C VAL A 39 -11.41 -13.61 4.00
N GLU A 40 -11.38 -14.93 3.90
CA GLU A 40 -10.44 -15.68 3.09
C GLU A 40 -11.10 -16.17 1.80
N SER A 41 -10.53 -15.78 0.67
CA SER A 41 -10.93 -16.27 -0.65
C SER A 41 -9.68 -16.58 -1.47
N PRO A 42 -9.38 -17.86 -1.75
CA PRO A 42 -8.17 -18.26 -2.46
C PRO A 42 -7.98 -17.54 -3.81
N THR A 43 -6.74 -17.47 -4.29
CA THR A 43 -6.43 -16.93 -5.61
C THR A 43 -7.19 -17.67 -6.71
N GLY A 44 -7.58 -16.97 -7.78
CA GLY A 44 -8.29 -17.57 -8.92
C GLY A 44 -9.79 -17.85 -8.72
N THR A 45 -10.33 -17.56 -7.54
CA THR A 45 -11.78 -17.69 -7.24
C THR A 45 -12.62 -16.51 -7.70
N GLY A 46 -12.03 -15.44 -8.22
CA GLY A 46 -12.74 -14.20 -8.57
C GLY A 46 -13.05 -13.29 -7.36
N LYS A 47 -12.19 -13.34 -6.33
CA LYS A 47 -12.28 -12.54 -5.09
C LYS A 47 -12.58 -11.06 -5.35
N SER A 48 -11.74 -10.38 -6.13
CA SER A 48 -11.84 -8.92 -6.33
C SER A 48 -13.19 -8.52 -6.94
N LEU A 49 -13.63 -9.21 -7.99
CA LEU A 49 -14.95 -8.99 -8.60
C LEU A 49 -16.12 -9.29 -7.65
N SER A 50 -15.99 -10.32 -6.80
CA SER A 50 -17.01 -10.67 -5.80
C SER A 50 -17.12 -9.59 -4.71
N ILE A 51 -15.98 -9.11 -4.21
CA ILE A 51 -15.92 -7.99 -3.25
C ILE A 51 -16.54 -6.73 -3.86
N ILE A 52 -16.20 -6.41 -5.12
CA ILE A 52 -16.74 -5.27 -5.87
C ILE A 52 -18.26 -5.36 -5.94
N CYS A 53 -18.80 -6.47 -6.44
CA CYS A 53 -20.23 -6.62 -6.65
C CYS A 53 -21.01 -6.58 -5.33
N ALA A 54 -20.53 -7.25 -4.28
CA ALA A 54 -21.19 -7.24 -2.98
C ALA A 54 -21.21 -5.84 -2.36
N THR A 55 -20.09 -5.13 -2.42
CA THR A 55 -19.93 -3.81 -1.80
C THR A 55 -20.71 -2.73 -2.56
N ILE A 56 -20.68 -2.74 -3.89
CA ILE A 56 -21.46 -1.80 -4.71
C ILE A 56 -22.97 -2.09 -4.58
N GLN A 57 -23.38 -3.37 -4.61
CA GLN A 57 -24.78 -3.72 -4.43
C GLN A 57 -25.29 -3.25 -3.08
N TRP A 58 -24.51 -3.46 -2.01
CA TRP A 58 -24.88 -3.00 -0.67
C TRP A 58 -25.10 -1.48 -0.60
N ILE A 59 -24.21 -0.65 -1.17
CA ILE A 59 -24.41 0.81 -1.10
C ILE A 59 -25.62 1.28 -1.90
N GLN A 60 -25.90 0.65 -3.05
CA GLN A 60 -27.10 0.94 -3.85
C GLN A 60 -28.39 0.55 -3.11
N ASP A 61 -28.40 -0.63 -2.49
CA ASP A 61 -29.51 -1.12 -1.69
C ASP A 61 -29.70 -0.28 -0.44
N PHE A 62 -28.61 0.12 0.23
CA PHE A 62 -28.63 1.00 1.39
C PHE A 62 -29.26 2.35 1.03
N HIS A 63 -28.81 3.02 -0.04
CA HIS A 63 -29.41 4.27 -0.49
C HIS A 63 -30.91 4.14 -0.79
N THR A 64 -31.30 3.05 -1.44
CA THR A 64 -32.71 2.79 -1.82
C THR A 64 -33.57 2.51 -0.59
N ASN A 65 -33.08 1.69 0.34
CA ASN A 65 -33.78 1.32 1.56
C ASN A 65 -33.91 2.50 2.51
N GLU A 66 -32.88 3.33 2.58
CA GLU A 66 -32.88 4.53 3.42
C GLU A 66 -33.87 5.57 2.90
N LEU A 67 -33.92 5.80 1.59
CA LEU A 67 -34.94 6.66 0.97
C LEU A 67 -36.36 6.16 1.28
N LYS A 68 -36.60 4.84 1.17
CA LYS A 68 -37.88 4.22 1.53
C LYS A 68 -38.19 4.38 3.02
N ARG A 69 -37.18 4.23 3.90
CA ARG A 69 -37.31 4.37 5.36
C ARG A 69 -37.72 5.79 5.72
N LEU A 70 -37.01 6.80 5.21
CA LEU A 70 -37.32 8.21 5.46
C LEU A 70 -38.71 8.59 4.92
N THR A 71 -39.07 8.13 3.72
CA THR A 71 -40.39 8.37 3.13
C THR A 71 -41.51 7.76 3.99
N ARG A 72 -41.32 6.54 4.49
CA ARG A 72 -42.28 5.88 5.40
C ARG A 72 -42.38 6.62 6.73
N GLN A 73 -41.27 7.04 7.31
CA GLN A 73 -41.26 7.83 8.56
C GLN A 73 -42.01 9.15 8.38
N LEU A 74 -41.78 9.85 7.27
CA LEU A 74 -42.51 11.08 6.94
C LEU A 74 -44.02 10.85 6.81
N GLN A 75 -44.44 9.74 6.18
CA GLN A 75 -45.85 9.37 6.10
C GLN A 75 -46.45 9.07 7.49
N THR A 76 -45.72 8.38 8.37
CA THR A 76 -46.18 8.10 9.74
C THR A 76 -46.32 9.38 10.56
N LEU A 77 -45.30 10.26 10.52
CA LEU A 77 -45.33 11.54 11.24
C LEU A 77 -46.45 12.46 10.74
N ASN A 78 -46.72 12.49 9.43
CA ASN A 78 -47.86 13.24 8.90
C ASN A 78 -49.20 12.72 9.43
N LYS A 79 -49.39 11.39 9.47
CA LYS A 79 -50.60 10.79 10.05
C LYS A 79 -50.73 11.05 11.55
N GLU A 80 -49.62 11.11 12.28
CA GLU A 80 -49.59 11.43 13.70
C GLU A 80 -49.98 12.89 13.96
N ILE A 81 -49.49 13.83 13.15
CA ILE A 81 -49.89 15.24 13.20
C ILE A 81 -51.40 15.38 12.93
N GLU A 82 -51.92 14.69 11.90
CA GLU A 82 -53.35 14.70 11.59
C GLU A 82 -54.22 14.16 12.74
N ARG A 83 -53.75 13.13 13.45
CA ARG A 83 -54.43 12.57 14.64
C ARG A 83 -54.41 13.56 15.81
N LEU A 84 -53.24 14.14 16.11
CA LEU A 84 -53.11 15.14 17.18
C LEU A 84 -53.98 16.38 16.91
N ASP A 85 -54.13 16.76 15.64
CA ASP A 85 -55.03 17.84 15.20
C ASP A 85 -56.52 17.50 15.38
N ALA A 86 -56.89 16.23 15.23
CA ALA A 86 -58.24 15.77 15.52
C ALA A 86 -58.51 15.73 17.04
N ASP A 87 -57.57 15.19 17.83
CA ASP A 87 -57.70 15.03 19.27
C ASP A 87 -57.68 16.37 20.01
N SER A 88 -56.89 17.34 19.53
CA SER A 88 -56.84 18.72 20.08
C SER A 88 -58.17 19.45 19.96
N LYS A 89 -59.05 19.07 19.01
CA LYS A 89 -60.39 19.66 18.88
C LYS A 89 -61.42 19.07 19.85
N VAL A 90 -61.11 17.95 20.50
CA VAL A 90 -62.06 17.19 21.32
C VAL A 90 -61.65 17.13 22.81
N SER A 91 -60.35 17.18 23.10
CA SER A 91 -59.79 17.02 24.46
C SER A 91 -59.69 18.33 25.25
N SER A 92 -59.84 18.26 26.58
CA SER A 92 -59.63 19.39 27.51
C SER A 92 -58.14 19.70 27.75
N ASP A 93 -57.25 18.72 27.59
CA ASP A 93 -55.79 18.86 27.76
C ASP A 93 -55.09 19.22 26.44
N TRP A 94 -55.46 20.36 25.87
CA TRP A 94 -54.94 20.82 24.58
C TRP A 94 -53.46 21.25 24.64
N ILE A 95 -52.94 21.64 25.81
CA ILE A 95 -51.55 22.11 25.99
C ILE A 95 -50.56 20.95 25.80
N GLU A 96 -50.79 19.79 26.43
CA GLU A 96 -49.93 18.62 26.27
C GLU A 96 -49.94 18.08 24.83
N LEU A 97 -51.10 18.12 24.17
CA LEU A 97 -51.24 17.73 22.78
C LEU A 97 -50.47 18.68 21.84
N GLN A 98 -50.45 19.98 22.16
CA GLN A 98 -49.71 20.98 21.40
C GLN A 98 -48.19 20.82 21.57
N ASP A 99 -47.71 20.50 22.77
CA ASP A 99 -46.30 20.21 23.01
C ASP A 99 -45.85 18.94 22.27
N LYS A 100 -46.65 17.87 22.32
CA LYS A 100 -46.41 16.64 21.55
C LYS A 100 -46.39 16.93 20.05
N LYS A 101 -47.35 17.71 19.54
CA LYS A 101 -47.40 18.14 18.13
C LYS A 101 -46.13 18.92 17.74
N SER A 102 -45.67 19.83 18.59
CA SER A 102 -44.43 20.58 18.36
C SER A 102 -43.21 19.67 18.25
N MET A 103 -43.10 18.65 19.12
CA MET A 103 -42.03 17.65 19.05
C MET A 103 -42.08 16.82 17.75
N VAL A 104 -43.27 16.36 17.35
CA VAL A 104 -43.47 15.59 16.10
C VAL A 104 -43.16 16.45 14.86
N CYS A 105 -43.56 17.73 14.87
CA CYS A 105 -43.21 18.68 13.81
C CYS A 105 -41.71 18.89 13.68
N ARG A 106 -40.97 19.04 14.79
CA ARG A 106 -39.50 19.11 14.76
C ARG A 106 -38.87 17.85 14.17
N GLN A 107 -39.36 16.67 14.54
CA GLN A 107 -38.89 15.41 13.95
C GLN A 107 -39.17 15.35 12.43
N LYS A 108 -40.36 15.80 11.99
CA LYS A 108 -40.71 15.89 10.57
C LYS A 108 -39.76 16.83 9.82
N GLU A 109 -39.45 18.01 10.38
CA GLU A 109 -38.52 18.96 9.77
C GLU A 109 -37.14 18.35 9.52
N VAL A 110 -36.62 17.58 10.49
CA VAL A 110 -35.36 16.85 10.32
C VAL A 110 -35.47 15.88 9.14
N ILE A 111 -36.50 15.03 9.08
CA ILE A 111 -36.67 14.06 7.99
C ILE A 111 -36.84 14.74 6.62
N VAL A 112 -37.57 15.86 6.55
CA VAL A 112 -37.72 16.65 5.32
C VAL A 112 -36.38 17.23 4.87
N LYS A 113 -35.58 17.80 5.79
CA LYS A 113 -34.22 18.29 5.48
C LYS A 113 -33.36 17.15 4.90
N GLN A 114 -33.47 15.93 5.44
CA GLN A 114 -32.76 14.77 4.92
C GLN A 114 -33.22 14.37 3.51
N LEU A 115 -34.54 14.29 3.26
CA LEU A 115 -35.09 13.96 1.94
C LEU A 115 -34.71 15.01 0.87
N ASN A 116 -34.78 16.30 1.20
CA ASN A 116 -34.33 17.36 0.29
C ASN A 116 -32.85 17.21 -0.08
N ALA A 117 -32.00 16.84 0.89
CA ALA A 117 -30.59 16.54 0.61
C ALA A 117 -30.41 15.31 -0.31
N PHE A 118 -31.33 14.33 -0.26
CA PHE A 118 -31.37 13.23 -1.22
C PHE A 118 -31.71 13.71 -2.63
N ASP A 119 -32.72 14.57 -2.77
CA ASP A 119 -33.19 15.05 -4.06
C ASP A 119 -32.17 15.95 -4.76
N VAL A 120 -31.53 16.87 -4.04
CA VAL A 120 -30.45 17.71 -4.57
C VAL A 120 -29.31 16.84 -5.13
N LYS A 121 -28.91 15.79 -4.41
CA LYS A 121 -27.88 14.86 -4.87
C LYS A 121 -28.32 14.06 -6.09
N ASN A 122 -29.58 13.60 -6.14
CA ASN A 122 -30.11 12.88 -7.29
C ASN A 122 -30.19 13.77 -8.55
N GLN A 123 -30.59 15.03 -8.41
CA GLN A 123 -30.56 16.00 -9.50
C GLN A 123 -29.13 16.24 -10.00
N ARG A 124 -28.17 16.38 -9.08
CA ARG A 124 -26.75 16.51 -9.42
C ARG A 124 -26.21 15.28 -10.15
N ASN A 125 -26.60 14.07 -9.74
CA ASN A 125 -26.23 12.84 -10.44
C ASN A 125 -26.77 12.81 -11.87
N LYS A 126 -28.04 13.21 -12.09
CA LYS A 126 -28.60 13.33 -13.45
C LYS A 126 -27.80 14.31 -14.32
N ALA A 127 -27.45 15.48 -13.77
CA ALA A 127 -26.64 16.46 -14.49
C ALA A 127 -25.25 15.92 -14.90
N LEU A 128 -24.63 15.09 -14.05
CA LEU A 128 -23.35 14.42 -14.38
C LEU A 128 -23.53 13.38 -15.50
N VAL A 129 -24.61 12.61 -15.49
CA VAL A 129 -24.95 11.64 -16.57
C VAL A 129 -25.16 12.36 -17.91
N ASP A 130 -25.88 13.48 -17.89
CA ASP A 130 -26.13 14.28 -19.09
C ASP A 130 -24.82 14.87 -19.65
N ARG A 131 -23.92 15.33 -18.76
CA ARG A 131 -22.57 15.78 -19.15
C ARG A 131 -21.76 14.65 -19.79
N ARG A 132 -21.77 13.45 -19.24
CA ARG A 132 -21.09 12.28 -19.82
C ARG A 132 -21.55 12.01 -21.25
N SER A 133 -22.86 12.02 -21.48
CA SER A 133 -23.47 11.83 -22.79
C SER A 133 -23.00 12.89 -23.79
N ASN A 134 -22.95 14.17 -23.35
CA ASN A 134 -22.45 15.27 -24.16
C ASN A 134 -20.93 15.24 -24.41
N SER A 135 -20.14 14.76 -23.45
CA SER A 135 -18.67 14.62 -23.55
C SER A 135 -18.29 13.54 -24.58
N LEU A 136 -18.99 12.40 -24.59
CA LEU A 136 -18.82 11.34 -25.61
C LEU A 136 -19.14 11.85 -27.03
N VAL A 137 -20.17 12.68 -27.18
CA VAL A 137 -20.52 13.33 -28.45
C VAL A 137 -19.42 14.32 -28.89
N ARG A 138 -18.88 15.13 -27.98
CA ARG A 138 -17.76 16.04 -28.27
C ARG A 138 -16.48 15.30 -28.68
N HIS A 139 -16.14 14.21 -28.00
CA HIS A 139 -14.97 13.40 -28.35
C HIS A 139 -15.09 12.73 -29.73
N SER A 140 -16.30 12.27 -30.10
CA SER A 140 -16.63 11.76 -31.45
C SER A 140 -16.46 12.84 -32.53
N LEU A 141 -16.89 14.07 -32.26
CA LEU A 141 -16.80 15.19 -33.20
C LEU A 141 -15.36 15.74 -33.36
N VAL A 142 -14.56 15.76 -32.30
CA VAL A 142 -13.15 16.19 -32.36
C VAL A 142 -12.29 15.18 -33.13
N LEU A 143 -12.59 13.88 -33.05
CA LEU A 143 -11.93 12.85 -33.86
C LEU A 143 -12.30 12.97 -35.35
N LYS A 144 -13.55 13.36 -35.68
CA LYS A 144 -13.95 13.69 -37.06
C LYS A 144 -13.25 14.94 -37.58
N HIS A 145 -13.08 15.99 -36.77
CA HIS A 145 -12.40 17.22 -37.20
C HIS A 145 -10.89 17.05 -37.39
N LYS A 146 -10.19 16.21 -36.60
CA LYS A 146 -8.76 15.93 -36.81
C LYS A 146 -8.45 15.24 -38.15
N ASN A 147 -9.41 14.51 -38.73
CA ASN A 147 -9.26 13.91 -40.06
C ASN A 147 -9.52 14.91 -41.21
N VAL A 148 -10.19 16.04 -40.94
CA VAL A 148 -10.44 17.10 -41.93
C VAL A 148 -9.31 18.14 -41.92
N SER A 149 -8.74 18.45 -40.74
CA SER A 149 -7.68 19.46 -40.58
C SER A 149 -6.29 19.05 -41.07
N LYS A 150 -6.09 17.79 -41.50
CA LYS A 150 -4.81 17.32 -42.08
C LYS A 150 -4.66 17.60 -43.58
N LYS A 151 -5.68 18.20 -44.22
CA LYS A 151 -5.71 18.46 -45.67
C LYS A 151 -5.54 19.93 -46.06
N LEU A 152 -5.42 20.86 -45.10
CA LEU A 152 -5.28 22.28 -45.41
C LEU A 152 -4.38 22.95 -44.36
N ARG A 153 -3.14 23.29 -44.78
CA ARG A 153 -2.21 24.33 -44.28
C ARG A 153 -0.75 23.88 -44.44
N THR A 154 -0.29 23.90 -45.69
CA THR A 154 1.06 24.38 -46.02
C THR A 154 1.01 25.90 -46.15
N ASP A 155 2.10 26.54 -45.74
CA ASP A 155 2.47 27.96 -45.95
C ASP A 155 1.64 29.02 -45.23
N THR A 156 2.20 29.64 -44.17
CA THR A 156 2.88 30.95 -44.25
C THR A 156 3.34 31.43 -42.85
N ASN A 157 4.38 32.26 -42.90
CA ASN A 157 5.21 32.81 -41.82
C ASN A 157 4.73 34.23 -41.44
N CYS A 158 4.84 34.65 -40.16
CA CYS A 158 4.81 36.02 -39.58
C CYS A 158 4.32 35.89 -38.13
N GLY A 159 4.81 36.52 -37.07
CA GLY A 159 5.70 37.67 -36.83
C GLY A 159 5.27 38.23 -35.45
N ASP A 160 6.22 38.65 -34.64
CA ASP A 160 6.05 39.15 -33.25
C ASP A 160 5.10 40.35 -33.13
N GLU A 161 4.50 40.51 -31.95
CA GLU A 161 4.61 41.70 -31.07
C GLU A 161 3.50 41.72 -30.01
N LEU A 162 3.86 41.90 -28.75
CA LEU A 162 2.93 42.43 -27.74
C LEU A 162 3.68 43.20 -26.65
N SER A 163 3.18 44.41 -26.45
CA SER A 163 3.71 45.59 -25.79
C SER A 163 3.66 45.56 -24.26
N ALA A 164 4.50 46.40 -23.66
CA ALA A 164 4.58 46.74 -22.25
C ALA A 164 3.67 47.92 -21.85
N CYS A 165 3.24 47.93 -20.58
CA CYS A 165 2.91 49.07 -19.70
C CYS A 165 2.22 48.53 -18.43
N ASP A 166 2.36 49.03 -17.21
CA ASP A 166 3.36 49.82 -16.47
C ASP A 166 2.99 49.68 -14.98
N ASN A 167 3.90 50.11 -14.10
CA ASN A 167 3.97 49.88 -12.65
C ASN A 167 2.96 50.67 -11.78
N GLU A 168 2.96 50.30 -10.48
CA GLU A 168 2.70 51.06 -9.23
C GLU A 168 1.66 50.34 -8.34
N THR A 169 1.83 50.10 -7.03
CA THR A 169 2.85 50.40 -6.01
C THR A 169 2.62 49.42 -4.83
N ASP A 170 3.69 49.14 -4.09
CA ASP A 170 3.72 48.32 -2.87
C ASP A 170 2.90 48.90 -1.71
N GLU A 171 2.16 48.04 -0.99
CA GLU A 171 2.03 48.13 0.47
C GLU A 171 2.07 46.73 1.10
N ASP A 172 3.01 46.57 2.04
CA ASP A 172 3.31 45.38 2.80
C ASP A 172 2.20 45.01 3.81
N PHE A 173 1.65 43.80 3.69
CA PHE A 173 1.21 43.02 4.84
C PHE A 173 1.34 41.52 4.52
N VAL A 174 2.36 40.87 5.07
CA VAL A 174 2.56 39.43 4.96
C VAL A 174 1.62 38.75 5.94
N ASP A 175 0.39 38.51 5.51
CA ASP A 175 -0.50 37.61 6.22
C ASP A 175 -0.09 36.16 5.94
N TYR A 176 0.29 35.48 7.01
CA TYR A 176 0.81 34.12 6.99
C TYR A 176 -0.40 33.19 6.85
N CYS A 177 -0.81 32.89 5.61
CA CYS A 177 -1.74 31.80 5.35
C CYS A 177 -1.07 30.47 5.77
N SER A 178 -1.28 30.09 7.02
CA SER A 178 -1.27 28.71 7.47
C SER A 178 -2.19 27.91 6.55
N ASP A 179 -1.75 26.73 6.10
CA ASP A 179 -2.55 25.74 5.36
C ASP A 179 -3.67 25.13 6.24
N GLU A 180 -4.37 25.96 7.03
CA GLU A 180 -5.59 25.60 7.78
C GLU A 180 -6.86 26.30 7.27
N GLU A 181 -6.79 27.12 6.22
CA GLU A 181 -7.98 27.71 5.60
C GLU A 181 -8.18 27.28 4.13
N VAL A 182 -8.51 26.00 3.95
CA VAL A 182 -9.49 25.60 2.92
C VAL A 182 -10.45 24.60 3.56
N MET A 183 -11.23 25.10 4.52
CA MET A 183 -12.61 24.71 4.84
C MET A 183 -13.06 25.55 6.04
N ASP A 184 -13.22 26.85 5.85
CA ASP A 184 -13.93 27.71 6.82
C ASP A 184 -14.90 28.61 6.04
N GLU A 185 -15.81 28.00 5.28
CA GLU A 185 -17.19 28.45 5.39
C GLU A 185 -17.70 27.87 6.70
N LYS A 186 -17.48 28.62 7.79
CA LYS A 186 -18.30 28.50 8.99
C LYS A 186 -19.73 28.83 8.57
N VAL A 187 -20.44 27.81 8.10
CA VAL A 187 -21.86 27.70 8.40
C VAL A 187 -21.90 27.80 9.93
N SER A 188 -22.47 28.91 10.41
CA SER A 188 -22.76 29.15 11.82
C SER A 188 -23.18 27.83 12.48
N ALA A 189 -22.48 27.47 13.56
CA ALA A 189 -22.59 26.22 14.29
C ALA A 189 -23.91 26.05 15.06
N GLU A 190 -25.03 26.45 14.46
CA GLU A 190 -26.37 26.24 15.00
C GLU A 190 -27.31 25.49 14.06
N GLU A 191 -26.96 25.19 12.80
CA GLU A 191 -27.79 24.32 11.95
C GLU A 191 -26.99 23.48 10.95
N SER A 192 -26.74 22.20 11.26
CA SER A 192 -26.90 21.09 10.29
C SER A 192 -26.47 19.74 10.89
N GLU A 193 -27.41 18.99 11.45
CA GLU A 193 -27.35 17.52 11.37
C GLU A 193 -27.49 17.12 9.90
N THR A 194 -26.43 17.32 9.11
CA THR A 194 -26.39 16.91 7.71
C THR A 194 -26.31 15.39 7.70
N PHE A 195 -27.36 14.76 7.17
CA PHE A 195 -27.41 13.30 7.00
C PHE A 195 -26.18 12.79 6.22
N VAL A 196 -25.26 12.14 6.94
CA VAL A 196 -24.05 11.55 6.37
C VAL A 196 -24.43 10.19 5.78
N ARG A 197 -24.29 10.05 4.46
CA ARG A 197 -24.42 8.75 3.81
C ARG A 197 -23.14 7.96 4.04
N PRO A 198 -23.22 6.66 4.37
CA PRO A 198 -22.04 5.80 4.44
C PRO A 198 -21.26 5.85 3.13
N LYS A 199 -19.94 6.01 3.23
CA LYS A 199 -19.02 5.89 2.09
C LYS A 199 -18.27 4.57 2.17
N ILE A 200 -17.83 4.08 1.03
CA ILE A 200 -16.94 2.92 0.96
C ILE A 200 -15.51 3.41 0.74
N TYR A 201 -14.63 3.04 1.65
CA TYR A 201 -13.19 3.21 1.51
C TYR A 201 -12.58 1.86 1.16
N TYR A 202 -12.12 1.73 -0.09
CA TYR A 202 -11.43 0.54 -0.55
C TYR A 202 -9.92 0.76 -0.48
N ALA A 203 -9.22 -0.08 0.30
CA ALA A 203 -7.79 0.00 0.49
C ALA A 203 -7.07 -1.24 -0.05
N SER A 204 -5.97 -1.03 -0.78
CA SER A 204 -5.09 -2.11 -1.23
C SER A 204 -3.61 -1.73 -1.10
N ARG A 205 -2.72 -2.72 -1.19
CA ARG A 205 -1.28 -2.55 -0.94
C ARG A 205 -0.59 -1.74 -2.03
N THR A 206 -0.88 -2.00 -3.31
CA THR A 206 -0.15 -1.43 -4.45
C THR A 206 -1.04 -0.65 -5.41
N HIS A 207 -0.48 0.35 -6.08
CA HIS A 207 -1.18 1.11 -7.13
C HIS A 207 -1.68 0.20 -8.26
N SER A 208 -0.93 -0.86 -8.61
CA SER A 208 -1.33 -1.80 -9.66
C SER A 208 -2.63 -2.53 -9.33
N GLN A 209 -2.83 -2.90 -8.06
CA GLN A 209 -4.06 -3.52 -7.57
C GLN A 209 -5.23 -2.54 -7.56
N LEU A 210 -5.00 -1.28 -7.18
CA LEU A 210 -6.02 -0.23 -7.25
C LEU A 210 -6.46 0.02 -8.70
N SER A 211 -5.52 0.11 -9.65
CA SER A 211 -5.86 0.22 -11.08
C SER A 211 -6.60 -1.03 -11.59
N GLN A 212 -6.25 -2.23 -11.11
CA GLN A 212 -6.97 -3.45 -11.44
C GLN A 212 -8.42 -3.41 -10.93
N PHE A 213 -8.63 -2.99 -9.68
CA PHE A 213 -9.95 -2.85 -9.08
C PHE A 213 -10.85 -1.90 -9.90
N ILE A 214 -10.33 -0.76 -10.33
CA ILE A 214 -11.05 0.19 -11.19
C ILE A 214 -11.44 -0.45 -12.52
N ARG A 215 -10.51 -1.14 -13.18
CA ARG A 215 -10.79 -1.86 -14.43
C ARG A 215 -11.83 -2.96 -14.25
N GLU A 216 -11.85 -3.62 -13.10
CA GLU A 216 -12.88 -4.62 -12.79
C GLU A 216 -14.26 -3.97 -12.60
N ILE A 217 -14.36 -2.82 -11.93
CA ILE A 217 -15.60 -2.04 -11.85
C ILE A 217 -16.09 -1.66 -13.25
N GLN A 218 -15.21 -1.18 -14.12
CA GLN A 218 -15.54 -0.79 -15.50
C GLN A 218 -16.12 -1.95 -16.34
N ARG A 219 -15.83 -3.21 -15.98
CA ARG A 219 -16.41 -4.40 -16.63
C ARG A 219 -17.82 -4.73 -16.16
N THR A 220 -18.25 -4.19 -15.03
CA THR A 220 -19.59 -4.40 -14.50
C THR A 220 -20.60 -3.38 -15.05
N THR A 221 -21.88 -3.73 -15.01
CA THR A 221 -22.97 -2.80 -15.34
C THR A 221 -23.06 -1.62 -14.37
N TYR A 222 -22.40 -1.69 -13.20
CA TYR A 222 -22.39 -0.60 -12.23
C TYR A 222 -21.67 0.66 -12.75
N SER A 223 -20.78 0.54 -13.74
CA SER A 223 -20.05 1.70 -14.32
C SER A 223 -20.85 2.46 -15.40
N ARG A 224 -21.83 1.81 -16.04
CA ARG A 224 -22.54 2.31 -17.23
C ARG A 224 -24.07 2.29 -17.09
N GLY A 225 -24.60 2.05 -15.89
CA GLY A 225 -26.04 2.10 -15.64
C GLY A 225 -26.59 3.52 -15.53
N ASP A 226 -27.91 3.63 -15.39
CA ASP A 226 -28.65 4.89 -15.27
C ASP A 226 -28.22 5.75 -14.06
N THR A 227 -27.62 5.11 -13.05
CA THR A 227 -26.97 5.76 -11.91
C THR A 227 -25.48 5.38 -11.91
N PRO A 228 -24.58 6.20 -12.49
CA PRO A 228 -23.16 5.90 -12.54
C PRO A 228 -22.58 5.94 -11.13
N LEU A 229 -21.79 4.93 -10.81
CA LEU A 229 -21.05 4.86 -9.55
C LEU A 229 -20.02 5.99 -9.48
N ARG A 230 -20.04 6.77 -8.38
CA ARG A 230 -19.05 7.83 -8.15
C ARG A 230 -17.84 7.28 -7.43
N ALA A 231 -16.84 6.85 -8.19
CA ALA A 231 -15.61 6.26 -7.69
C ALA A 231 -14.42 7.21 -7.88
N VAL A 232 -13.66 7.48 -6.81
CA VAL A 232 -12.49 8.37 -6.86
C VAL A 232 -11.24 7.63 -6.39
N PRO A 233 -10.24 7.43 -7.26
CA PRO A 233 -8.94 6.92 -6.83
C PRO A 233 -8.08 8.00 -6.18
N LEU A 234 -7.33 7.63 -5.15
CA LEU A 234 -6.33 8.45 -4.48
C LEU A 234 -4.93 7.94 -4.79
N GLY A 235 -3.98 8.86 -4.82
CA GLY A 235 -2.61 8.61 -5.23
C GLY A 235 -1.71 9.76 -4.83
N SER A 236 -0.40 9.55 -4.91
CA SER A 236 0.57 10.58 -4.53
C SER A 236 0.65 11.69 -5.58
N ARG A 237 1.27 12.83 -5.22
CA ARG A 237 1.61 13.87 -6.20
C ARG A 237 2.49 13.35 -7.33
N ASN A 238 3.35 12.36 -7.09
CA ASN A 238 4.15 11.75 -8.14
C ASN A 238 3.30 11.02 -9.18
N ASN A 239 2.18 10.43 -8.77
CA ASN A 239 1.25 9.75 -9.68
C ASN A 239 0.36 10.75 -10.45
N TYR A 240 -0.03 11.87 -9.82
CA TYR A 240 -1.02 12.81 -10.37
C TYR A 240 -0.46 14.09 -10.98
N CYS A 241 0.80 14.44 -10.73
CA CYS A 241 1.35 15.69 -11.25
C CYS A 241 1.44 15.63 -12.77
N ILE A 242 0.95 16.67 -13.45
CA ILE A 242 1.06 16.84 -14.91
C ILE A 242 2.01 17.99 -15.28
N ASN A 243 2.70 18.58 -14.29
CA ASN A 243 3.68 19.62 -14.51
C ASN A 243 5.07 18.98 -14.70
N ASP A 244 5.56 18.97 -15.94
CA ASP A 244 6.84 18.37 -16.31
C ASP A 244 8.02 18.92 -15.50
N ARG A 245 7.99 20.21 -15.11
CA ARG A 245 9.07 20.82 -14.31
C ARG A 245 9.15 20.19 -12.90
N VAL A 246 8.02 19.76 -12.36
CA VAL A 246 7.94 19.12 -11.04
C VAL A 246 8.24 17.64 -11.15
N LEU A 247 7.67 16.95 -12.14
CA LEU A 247 7.88 15.51 -12.35
C LEU A 247 9.34 15.15 -12.59
N ARG A 248 10.11 15.99 -13.29
CA ARG A 248 11.55 15.78 -13.55
C ARG A 248 12.42 15.61 -12.30
N LEU A 249 11.91 15.97 -11.12
CA LEU A 249 12.63 15.80 -9.85
C LEU A 249 12.79 14.33 -9.44
N ASN A 250 11.95 13.40 -9.99
CA ASN A 250 12.02 11.95 -9.78
C ASN A 250 12.12 11.48 -8.31
N ASN A 251 11.73 12.32 -7.36
CA ASN A 251 11.75 12.03 -5.93
C ASN A 251 10.48 12.59 -5.28
N ASN A 252 9.71 11.73 -4.61
CA ASN A 252 8.42 12.06 -4.01
C ASN A 252 8.49 13.27 -3.06
N HIS A 253 9.54 13.36 -2.25
CA HIS A 253 9.70 14.46 -1.31
C HIS A 253 9.98 15.77 -2.04
N LEU A 254 10.86 15.76 -3.04
CA LEU A 254 11.18 16.96 -3.83
C LEU A 254 9.96 17.45 -4.62
N ILE A 255 9.17 16.51 -5.15
CA ILE A 255 7.89 16.78 -5.83
C ILE A 255 6.91 17.47 -4.88
N ASN A 256 6.73 16.94 -3.67
CA ASN A 256 5.85 17.53 -2.67
C ASN A 256 6.27 18.96 -2.32
N GLU A 257 7.55 19.16 -2.01
CA GLU A 257 8.11 20.46 -1.64
C GLU A 257 7.96 21.49 -2.75
N LYS A 258 8.32 21.12 -3.98
CA LYS A 258 8.20 22.02 -5.13
C LYS A 258 6.74 22.32 -5.45
N CYS A 259 5.84 21.35 -5.31
CA CYS A 259 4.41 21.56 -5.52
C CYS A 259 3.84 22.59 -4.54
N ILE A 260 4.21 22.53 -3.26
CA ILE A 260 3.80 23.51 -2.24
C ILE A 260 4.47 24.87 -2.50
N GLU A 261 5.73 24.89 -2.95
CA GLU A 261 6.45 26.13 -3.30
C GLU A 261 5.74 26.90 -4.43
N LEU A 262 5.25 26.17 -5.44
CA LEU A 262 4.49 26.74 -6.55
C LEU A 262 3.07 27.17 -6.16
N GLN A 263 2.53 26.72 -5.02
CA GLN A 263 1.24 27.18 -4.48
C GLN A 263 1.40 28.51 -3.75
N ASN A 264 2.46 28.62 -2.95
CA ASN A 264 2.67 29.77 -2.07
C ASN A 264 3.44 30.92 -2.75
N SER A 265 3.75 30.78 -4.04
CA SER A 265 4.48 31.80 -4.78
C SER A 265 3.56 32.98 -5.12
N SER A 266 3.93 34.20 -4.75
CA SER A 266 3.20 35.42 -5.08
C SER A 266 3.31 35.79 -6.56
N ASN A 267 4.48 35.55 -7.18
CA ASN A 267 4.75 35.88 -8.57
C ASN A 267 4.01 34.93 -9.54
N SER A 268 3.27 35.50 -10.49
CA SER A 268 2.41 34.78 -11.45
C SER A 268 3.20 33.84 -12.36
N GLN A 269 4.46 34.16 -12.68
CA GLN A 269 5.35 33.32 -13.49
C GLN A 269 5.84 32.06 -12.76
N THR A 270 5.77 32.05 -11.43
CA THR A 270 6.21 30.96 -10.56
C THR A 270 5.06 30.22 -9.88
N LYS A 271 3.80 30.60 -10.15
CA LYS A 271 2.62 29.83 -9.75
C LYS A 271 2.42 28.60 -10.64
N CYS A 272 1.79 27.56 -10.08
CA CYS A 272 1.42 26.39 -10.86
C CYS A 272 0.26 26.73 -11.82
N GLN A 273 0.49 26.63 -13.14
CA GLN A 273 -0.52 26.93 -14.16
C GLN A 273 -1.81 26.10 -14.08
N PHE A 274 -1.72 24.91 -13.46
CA PHE A 274 -2.83 23.96 -13.34
C PHE A 274 -3.66 24.13 -12.05
N PHE A 275 -3.24 25.02 -11.14
CA PHE A 275 -3.84 25.20 -9.82
C PHE A 275 -4.83 26.38 -9.82
N LYS A 276 -5.87 26.31 -10.66
CA LYS A 276 -6.94 27.31 -10.75
C LYS A 276 -8.27 26.71 -10.30
N LYS A 277 -8.96 27.34 -9.33
CA LYS A 277 -10.17 26.78 -8.70
C LYS A 277 -11.30 26.44 -9.69
N SER A 278 -11.60 27.34 -10.65
CA SER A 278 -12.67 27.12 -11.65
C SER A 278 -12.43 25.87 -12.50
N VAL A 279 -11.22 25.73 -13.04
CA VAL A 279 -10.81 24.64 -13.93
C VAL A 279 -10.69 23.31 -13.17
N MET A 280 -10.30 23.36 -11.89
CA MET A 280 -10.31 22.17 -11.02
C MET A 280 -11.72 21.66 -10.71
N ASN A 281 -12.70 22.56 -10.56
CA ASN A 281 -14.10 22.15 -10.39
C ASN A 281 -14.67 21.50 -11.66
N GLU A 282 -14.25 21.96 -12.85
CA GLU A 282 -14.62 21.31 -14.12
C GLU A 282 -14.05 19.88 -14.18
N LEU A 283 -12.75 19.69 -13.88
CA LEU A 283 -12.16 18.36 -13.84
C LEU A 283 -12.79 17.47 -12.75
N LYS A 284 -13.12 18.03 -11.58
CA LYS A 284 -13.82 17.32 -10.51
C LYS A 284 -15.14 16.72 -11.01
N ASP A 285 -15.94 17.50 -11.73
CA ASP A 285 -17.23 17.01 -12.23
C ASP A 285 -17.04 15.92 -13.30
N GLU A 286 -16.03 16.04 -14.18
CA GLU A 286 -15.69 14.96 -15.14
C GLU A 286 -15.22 13.68 -14.43
N VAL A 287 -14.45 13.81 -13.33
CA VAL A 287 -14.02 12.68 -12.50
C VAL A 287 -15.20 11.98 -11.82
N LEU A 288 -16.23 12.72 -11.41
CA LEU A 288 -17.42 12.14 -10.78
C LEU A 288 -18.41 11.54 -11.79
N ALA A 289 -18.29 11.88 -13.09
CA ALA A 289 -19.20 11.43 -14.13
C ALA A 289 -18.91 10.01 -14.66
N ASP A 290 -17.66 9.53 -14.55
CA ASP A 290 -17.26 8.20 -15.01
C ASP A 290 -16.27 7.54 -14.03
N VAL A 291 -16.18 6.20 -14.09
CA VAL A 291 -15.23 5.45 -13.28
C VAL A 291 -13.87 5.43 -13.98
N LEU A 292 -12.92 6.21 -13.48
CA LEU A 292 -11.63 6.46 -14.11
C LEU A 292 -10.46 5.98 -13.25
N ASP A 293 -9.39 5.50 -13.89
CA ASP A 293 -8.12 5.26 -13.20
C ASP A 293 -7.24 6.52 -13.17
N ILE A 294 -6.11 6.46 -12.46
CA ILE A 294 -5.23 7.60 -12.25
C ILE A 294 -4.65 8.09 -13.59
N GLU A 295 -4.32 7.14 -14.48
CA GLU A 295 -3.80 7.41 -15.81
C GLU A 295 -4.82 8.15 -16.70
N ASP A 296 -6.09 7.76 -16.64
CA ASP A 296 -7.18 8.41 -17.36
C ASP A 296 -7.47 9.81 -16.82
N ILE A 297 -7.47 10.00 -15.49
CA ILE A 297 -7.63 11.32 -14.87
C ILE A 297 -6.47 12.24 -15.26
N ASN A 298 -5.24 11.74 -15.35
CA ASN A 298 -4.11 12.52 -15.82
C ASN A 298 -4.26 12.97 -17.28
N LYS A 299 -4.80 12.11 -18.16
CA LYS A 299 -5.10 12.49 -19.56
C LYS A 299 -6.17 13.58 -19.61
N LEU A 300 -7.23 13.45 -18.83
CA LEU A 300 -8.29 14.46 -18.72
C LEU A 300 -7.76 15.79 -18.18
N GLY A 301 -6.96 15.76 -17.11
CA GLY A 301 -6.36 16.97 -16.55
C GLY A 301 -5.41 17.69 -17.50
N LYS A 302 -4.70 16.96 -18.38
CA LYS A 302 -3.93 17.59 -19.48
C LYS A 302 -4.83 18.27 -20.52
N GLY A 303 -5.97 17.66 -20.84
CA GLY A 303 -6.96 18.22 -21.77
C GLY A 303 -7.61 19.49 -21.23
N VAL A 304 -8.12 19.43 -20.00
CA VAL A 304 -8.82 20.53 -19.30
C VAL A 304 -7.83 21.58 -18.75
N LYS A 305 -6.54 21.26 -18.67
CA LYS A 305 -5.49 22.06 -18.01
C LYS A 305 -5.78 22.32 -16.52
N ALA A 306 -6.33 21.33 -15.84
CA ALA A 306 -6.57 21.31 -14.40
C ALA A 306 -5.57 20.39 -13.68
N CYS A 307 -5.28 20.68 -12.41
CA CYS A 307 -4.46 19.79 -11.58
C CYS A 307 -5.25 18.54 -11.15
N PRO A 308 -4.85 17.32 -11.59
CA PRO A 308 -5.54 16.08 -11.20
C PRO A 308 -5.55 15.85 -9.70
N TYR A 309 -4.39 16.05 -9.04
CA TYR A 309 -4.21 15.78 -7.61
C TYR A 309 -5.19 16.53 -6.71
N TYR A 310 -5.40 17.83 -6.96
CA TYR A 310 -6.32 18.63 -6.15
C TYR A 310 -7.77 18.47 -6.60
N SER A 311 -8.02 18.23 -7.90
CA SER A 311 -9.38 18.00 -8.40
C SER A 311 -10.00 16.71 -7.85
N THR A 312 -9.23 15.63 -7.73
CA THR A 312 -9.70 14.38 -7.11
C THR A 312 -9.97 14.54 -5.62
N ARG A 313 -9.15 15.33 -4.90
CA ARG A 313 -9.41 15.66 -3.49
C ARG A 313 -10.71 16.45 -3.30
N LEU A 314 -11.01 17.40 -4.19
CA LEU A 314 -12.29 18.12 -4.20
C LEU A 314 -13.49 17.21 -4.53
N ALA A 315 -13.27 16.04 -5.12
CA ALA A 315 -14.31 15.05 -5.44
C ALA A 315 -14.64 14.11 -4.27
N ILE A 316 -13.75 13.95 -3.28
CA ILE A 316 -13.93 13.03 -2.13
C ILE A 316 -15.25 13.25 -1.38
N PRO A 317 -15.70 14.49 -1.10
CA PRO A 317 -16.97 14.71 -0.39
C PRO A 317 -18.19 14.10 -1.11
N GLU A 318 -18.17 14.05 -2.45
CA GLU A 318 -19.28 13.58 -3.27
C GLU A 318 -19.16 12.12 -3.73
N ALA A 319 -17.99 11.50 -3.52
CA ALA A 319 -17.73 10.12 -3.89
C ALA A 319 -18.53 9.12 -3.03
N GLU A 320 -18.93 8.02 -3.66
CA GLU A 320 -19.54 6.86 -2.99
C GLU A 320 -18.48 5.83 -2.62
N ILE A 321 -17.48 5.69 -3.50
CA ILE A 321 -16.33 4.83 -3.28
C ILE A 321 -15.05 5.65 -3.43
N VAL A 322 -14.20 5.60 -2.41
CA VAL A 322 -12.86 6.20 -2.43
C VAL A 322 -11.85 5.07 -2.38
N ILE A 323 -11.02 4.98 -3.41
CA ILE A 323 -10.05 3.91 -3.62
C ILE A 323 -8.69 4.44 -3.22
N MET A 324 -8.02 3.84 -2.24
CA MET A 324 -6.81 4.42 -1.65
C MET A 324 -5.74 3.37 -1.34
N PRO A 325 -4.45 3.76 -1.27
CA PRO A 325 -3.40 2.88 -0.79
C PRO A 325 -3.42 2.76 0.74
N TYR A 326 -2.86 1.66 1.27
CA TYR A 326 -2.77 1.37 2.72
C TYR A 326 -2.19 2.52 3.55
N ASN A 327 -1.17 3.22 3.05
CA ASN A 327 -0.55 4.32 3.77
C ASN A 327 -1.49 5.52 3.98
N VAL A 328 -2.46 5.74 3.08
CA VAL A 328 -3.48 6.79 3.27
C VAL A 328 -4.48 6.32 4.33
N LEU A 329 -4.92 5.07 4.28
CA LEU A 329 -5.87 4.52 5.26
C LEU A 329 -5.27 4.43 6.67
N LEU A 330 -4.02 3.97 6.82
CA LEU A 330 -3.47 3.59 8.13
C LEU A 330 -2.80 4.76 8.87
N HIS A 331 -2.43 5.83 8.16
CA HIS A 331 -1.78 6.98 8.77
C HIS A 331 -2.78 8.13 9.02
N SER A 332 -3.15 8.34 10.28
CA SER A 332 -4.17 9.33 10.68
C SER A 332 -3.93 10.76 10.14
N PRO A 333 -2.72 11.35 10.26
CA PRO A 333 -2.47 12.67 9.69
C PRO A 333 -2.66 12.73 8.17
N THR A 334 -2.39 11.63 7.47
CA THR A 334 -2.63 11.55 6.02
C THR A 334 -4.13 11.52 5.74
N ARG A 335 -4.94 10.73 6.46
CA ARG A 335 -6.40 10.75 6.30
C ARG A 335 -6.98 12.15 6.46
N GLN A 336 -6.61 12.83 7.55
CA GLN A 336 -7.04 14.21 7.83
C GLN A 336 -6.63 15.17 6.72
N SER A 337 -5.39 15.07 6.23
CA SER A 337 -4.94 15.91 5.11
C SER A 337 -5.75 15.68 3.83
N TYR A 338 -6.24 14.48 3.58
CA TYR A 338 -7.09 14.20 2.41
C TYR A 338 -8.57 14.55 2.64
N GLY A 339 -8.97 14.94 3.86
CA GLY A 339 -10.38 15.15 4.21
C GLY A 339 -11.17 13.84 4.27
N ILE A 340 -10.51 12.74 4.64
CA ILE A 340 -11.14 11.43 4.81
C ILE A 340 -11.72 11.33 6.21
N ASP A 341 -13.04 11.22 6.28
CA ASP A 341 -13.80 10.97 7.51
C ASP A 341 -14.33 9.53 7.49
N LEU A 342 -14.07 8.77 8.56
CA LEU A 342 -14.42 7.35 8.68
C LEU A 342 -15.74 7.11 9.44
N VAL A 343 -16.35 8.15 10.01
CA VAL A 343 -17.59 8.03 10.78
C VAL A 343 -18.72 7.42 9.93
N ASP A 344 -19.36 6.37 10.47
CA ASP A 344 -20.42 5.54 9.82
C ASP A 344 -20.06 5.07 8.40
N SER A 345 -18.78 4.97 8.07
CA SER A 345 -18.29 4.52 6.77
C SER A 345 -17.93 3.03 6.75
N VAL A 346 -17.85 2.45 5.57
CA VAL A 346 -17.41 1.07 5.34
C VAL A 346 -15.96 1.08 4.86
N VAL A 347 -15.09 0.30 5.52
CA VAL A 347 -13.70 0.12 5.08
C VAL A 347 -13.50 -1.32 4.61
N VAL A 348 -13.04 -1.49 3.38
CA VAL A 348 -12.65 -2.79 2.80
C VAL A 348 -11.15 -2.77 2.55
N VAL A 349 -10.41 -3.64 3.23
CA VAL A 349 -8.96 -3.81 3.10
C VAL A 349 -8.69 -5.09 2.31
N ASP A 350 -8.26 -4.97 1.06
CA ASP A 350 -7.94 -6.10 0.19
C ASP A 350 -6.44 -6.41 0.18
N GLU A 351 -6.11 -7.70 0.19
CA GLU A 351 -4.78 -8.25 0.50
C GLU A 351 -4.32 -7.95 1.93
N ALA A 352 -5.24 -8.09 2.88
CA ALA A 352 -5.01 -7.83 4.31
C ALA A 352 -4.03 -8.82 4.98
N HIS A 353 -3.50 -9.80 4.25
CA HIS A 353 -2.56 -10.78 4.78
C HIS A 353 -1.26 -10.14 5.31
N ASN A 354 -0.85 -8.99 4.75
CA ASN A 354 0.30 -8.18 5.23
C ASN A 354 -0.11 -6.92 6.00
N LEU A 355 -1.38 -6.80 6.42
CA LEU A 355 -1.88 -5.59 7.09
C LEU A 355 -1.08 -5.26 8.36
N MET A 356 -0.90 -6.24 9.25
CA MET A 356 -0.17 -6.05 10.50
C MET A 356 1.27 -5.62 10.23
N GLU A 357 2.00 -6.32 9.37
CA GLU A 357 3.37 -5.95 8.98
C GLU A 357 3.42 -4.52 8.41
N THR A 358 2.45 -4.16 7.57
CA THR A 358 2.38 -2.80 7.01
C THR A 358 2.18 -1.75 8.11
N ILE A 359 1.31 -1.99 9.10
CA ILE A 359 1.15 -1.08 10.24
C ILE A 359 2.46 -0.98 11.03
N HIS A 360 3.15 -2.10 11.30
CA HIS A 360 4.45 -2.08 11.98
C HIS A 360 5.46 -1.23 11.19
N ASN A 361 5.54 -1.37 9.87
CA ASN A 361 6.49 -0.65 9.01
C ASN A 361 6.15 0.84 8.84
N ILE A 362 4.86 1.22 8.88
CA ILE A 362 4.43 2.63 8.83
C ILE A 362 4.81 3.36 10.12
N HIS A 363 4.66 2.70 11.27
CA HIS A 363 4.86 3.30 12.59
C HIS A 363 6.21 2.96 13.23
N SER A 364 7.07 2.20 12.54
CA SER A 364 8.46 1.98 12.94
C SER A 364 9.38 2.93 12.17
N ILE A 365 10.39 3.45 12.86
CA ILE A 365 11.28 4.46 12.31
C ILE A 365 12.71 4.24 12.76
N GLU A 366 13.64 4.33 11.81
CA GLU A 366 15.08 4.19 12.06
C GLU A 366 15.80 5.52 11.82
N LEU A 367 16.62 5.91 12.79
CA LEU A 367 17.46 7.10 12.76
C LEU A 367 18.93 6.68 12.81
N LYS A 368 19.64 6.83 11.68
CA LYS A 368 21.09 6.67 11.58
C LYS A 368 21.85 7.89 12.11
N GLY A 369 23.07 7.67 12.58
CA GLY A 369 23.95 8.74 13.06
C GLY A 369 24.32 9.74 11.99
N SER A 370 24.39 9.33 10.71
CA SER A 370 24.56 10.24 9.57
C SER A 370 23.47 11.32 9.54
N HIS A 371 22.20 10.95 9.71
CA HIS A 371 21.08 11.89 9.71
C HIS A 371 21.19 12.91 10.85
N VAL A 372 21.57 12.46 12.05
CA VAL A 372 21.77 13.33 13.22
C VAL A 372 22.90 14.33 12.98
N MET A 373 24.03 13.86 12.46
CA MET A 373 25.19 14.70 12.18
C MET A 373 24.89 15.72 11.08
N ASP A 374 24.23 15.31 10.00
CA ASP A 374 23.88 16.20 8.90
C ASP A 374 22.86 17.27 9.35
N ALA A 375 21.87 16.89 10.17
CA ALA A 375 20.92 17.85 10.75
C ALA A 375 21.61 18.85 11.69
N LEU A 376 22.56 18.40 12.52
CA LEU A 376 23.35 19.27 13.40
C LEU A 376 24.12 20.31 12.57
N THR A 377 24.82 19.88 11.53
CA THR A 377 25.57 20.78 10.65
C THR A 377 24.64 21.79 9.98
N GLN A 378 23.50 21.35 9.46
CA GLN A 378 22.50 22.22 8.82
C GLN A 378 21.91 23.26 9.79
N LEU A 379 21.51 22.82 10.98
CA LEU A 379 20.91 23.69 12.00
C LEU A 379 21.90 24.72 12.55
N ASN A 380 23.15 24.31 12.81
CA ASN A 380 24.19 25.23 13.28
C ASN A 380 24.53 26.29 12.23
N ALA A 381 24.65 25.90 10.95
CA ALA A 381 24.87 26.84 9.85
C ALA A 381 23.70 27.82 9.69
N TYR A 382 22.46 27.34 9.83
CA TYR A 382 21.27 28.17 9.78
C TYR A 382 21.20 29.17 10.94
N LEU A 383 21.47 28.70 12.17
CA LEU A 383 21.55 29.56 13.36
C LEU A 383 22.63 30.63 13.21
N ALA A 384 23.82 30.27 12.72
CA ALA A 384 24.91 31.22 12.53
C ALA A 384 24.54 32.32 11.53
N ARG A 385 23.89 31.96 10.43
CA ARG A 385 23.49 32.90 9.38
C ARG A 385 22.34 33.82 9.79
N TYR A 386 21.34 33.29 10.48
CA TYR A 386 20.12 34.04 10.80
C TYR A 386 20.04 34.51 12.26
N LYS A 387 21.14 34.46 13.01
CA LYS A 387 21.21 34.83 14.43
C LYS A 387 20.58 36.19 14.75
N THR A 388 20.79 37.19 13.90
CA THR A 388 20.27 38.57 14.09
C THR A 388 18.82 38.75 13.65
N ARG A 389 18.27 37.82 12.86
CA ARG A 389 16.91 37.90 12.28
C ARG A 389 15.90 36.99 12.97
N LEU A 390 16.37 36.04 13.78
CA LEU A 390 15.50 35.10 14.49
C LEU A 390 14.95 35.76 15.76
N SER A 391 13.64 35.65 15.97
CA SER A 391 13.04 35.99 17.25
C SER A 391 13.62 35.13 18.38
N ALA A 392 13.64 35.66 19.61
CA ALA A 392 14.15 34.95 20.77
C ALA A 392 13.47 33.58 20.97
N ARG A 393 12.15 33.50 20.74
CA ARG A 393 11.37 32.25 20.82
C ARG A 393 11.80 31.22 19.76
N ASN A 394 11.94 31.65 18.50
CA ASN A 394 12.39 30.76 17.42
C ASN A 394 13.82 30.27 17.65
N ALA A 395 14.72 31.16 18.08
CA ALA A 395 16.09 30.80 18.41
C ALA A 395 16.15 29.80 19.58
N MET A 396 15.29 29.95 20.59
CA MET A 396 15.18 29.01 21.71
C MET A 396 14.76 27.61 21.23
N HIS A 397 13.69 27.49 20.42
CA HIS A 397 13.26 26.18 19.91
C HIS A 397 14.30 25.52 19.02
N ILE A 398 14.96 26.26 18.14
CA ILE A 398 16.05 25.71 17.31
C ILE A 398 17.21 25.23 18.19
N LYS A 399 17.57 25.97 19.25
CA LYS A 399 18.59 25.52 20.22
C LYS A 399 18.16 24.26 20.98
N GLN A 400 16.88 24.11 21.33
CA GLN A 400 16.36 22.86 21.92
C GLN A 400 16.52 21.67 20.98
N ILE A 401 16.23 21.85 19.68
CA ILE A 401 16.44 20.80 18.67
C ILE A 401 17.93 20.45 18.56
N VAL A 402 18.83 21.44 18.52
CA VAL A 402 20.28 21.21 18.51
C VAL A 402 20.74 20.47 19.77
N PHE A 403 20.21 20.81 20.94
CA PHE A 403 20.50 20.10 22.19
C PHE A 403 20.11 18.63 22.10
N ILE A 404 18.89 18.32 21.65
CA ILE A 404 18.42 16.95 21.45
C ILE A 404 19.37 16.18 20.52
N LEU A 405 19.76 16.77 19.39
CA LEU A 405 20.65 16.11 18.44
C LEU A 405 22.06 15.87 18.99
N ASN A 406 22.58 16.80 19.80
CA ASN A 406 23.86 16.59 20.49
C ASN A 406 23.77 15.44 21.50
N VAL A 407 22.64 15.30 22.19
CA VAL A 407 22.36 14.17 23.09
C VAL A 407 22.36 12.84 22.32
N PHE A 408 21.69 12.77 21.16
CA PHE A 408 21.75 11.59 20.28
C PHE A 408 23.19 11.29 19.81
N SER A 409 23.94 12.31 19.39
CA SER A 409 25.35 12.17 18.99
C SER A 409 26.21 11.63 20.13
N LYS A 410 25.99 12.10 21.37
CA LYS A 410 26.68 11.61 22.57
C LYS A 410 26.31 10.15 22.87
N HIS A 411 25.03 9.80 22.76
CA HIS A 411 24.56 8.42 22.94
C HIS A 411 25.26 7.44 22.00
N PHE A 412 25.44 7.82 20.73
CA PHE A 412 26.20 7.00 19.77
C PHE A 412 27.69 6.88 20.10
N LYS A 413 28.30 7.87 20.77
CA LYS A 413 29.73 7.85 21.17
C LYS A 413 29.98 7.01 22.41
N THR A 414 29.20 7.22 23.48
CA THR A 414 29.45 6.63 24.80
C THR A 414 29.21 5.12 24.82
N SER A 415 28.25 4.64 24.04
CA SER A 415 27.86 3.22 24.08
C SER A 415 28.58 2.33 23.06
N ALA A 416 29.33 2.91 22.12
CA ALA A 416 30.17 2.14 21.18
C ALA A 416 31.34 1.40 21.87
N GLN A 417 31.65 1.73 23.13
CA GLN A 417 32.76 1.16 23.89
C GLN A 417 32.40 -0.11 24.68
N ASN A 418 31.11 -0.35 25.00
CA ASN A 418 30.71 -1.40 25.94
C ASN A 418 29.87 -2.54 25.32
N ASP A 419 28.91 -2.24 24.45
CA ASP A 419 28.03 -3.24 23.82
C ASP A 419 27.80 -2.93 22.32
N CYS A 420 27.67 -3.96 21.48
CA CYS A 420 27.38 -3.77 20.06
C CYS A 420 25.90 -3.42 19.80
N GLN A 421 24.98 -3.83 20.69
CA GLN A 421 23.54 -3.60 20.55
C GLN A 421 22.87 -3.43 21.92
N SER A 422 21.83 -2.59 22.01
CA SER A 422 21.00 -2.46 23.21
C SER A 422 19.52 -2.40 22.87
N VAL A 423 18.67 -2.83 23.82
CA VAL A 423 17.21 -2.75 23.75
C VAL A 423 16.70 -2.14 25.05
N CYS A 424 15.82 -1.16 24.95
CA CYS A 424 15.17 -0.56 26.11
C CYS A 424 13.73 -0.12 25.81
N GLU A 425 13.01 0.22 26.87
CA GLU A 425 11.68 0.82 26.76
C GLU A 425 11.76 2.32 26.44
N ARG A 426 10.67 2.85 25.89
CA ARG A 426 10.58 4.28 25.54
C ARG A 426 10.93 5.20 26.70
N VAL A 427 10.36 4.95 27.89
CA VAL A 427 10.58 5.80 29.07
C VAL A 427 12.03 5.70 29.56
N GLU A 428 12.56 4.48 29.63
CA GLU A 428 13.97 4.25 29.99
C GLU A 428 14.92 4.94 29.01
N PHE A 429 14.62 4.91 27.71
CA PHE A 429 15.41 5.61 26.69
C PHE A 429 15.42 7.13 26.88
N LEU A 430 14.26 7.74 27.17
CA LEU A 430 14.16 9.18 27.42
C LEU A 430 15.01 9.60 28.63
N ILE A 431 14.96 8.82 29.72
CA ILE A 431 15.76 9.04 30.93
C ILE A 431 17.26 8.85 30.62
N ARG A 432 17.62 7.80 29.87
CA ARG A 432 19.02 7.55 29.48
C ARG A 432 19.60 8.67 28.62
N LEU A 433 18.76 9.32 27.80
CA LEU A 433 19.13 10.49 27.02
C LEU A 433 19.13 11.78 27.85
N GLY A 434 18.44 11.85 28.98
CA GLY A 434 18.30 13.07 29.78
C GLY A 434 17.41 14.13 29.12
N ILE A 435 16.37 13.69 28.39
CA ILE A 435 15.43 14.58 27.67
C ILE A 435 14.00 14.51 28.22
N GLU A 436 13.79 13.84 29.35
CA GLU A 436 12.48 13.65 29.99
C GLU A 436 11.80 14.96 30.40
N ASN A 437 12.56 16.01 30.71
CA ASN A 437 12.05 17.32 31.10
C ASN A 437 11.77 18.25 29.90
N LEU A 438 12.07 17.82 28.67
CA LEU A 438 11.78 18.61 27.47
C LEU A 438 10.35 18.38 27.00
N ASN A 439 9.61 19.46 26.76
CA ASN A 439 8.29 19.37 26.15
C ASN A 439 8.42 19.10 24.63
N LEU A 440 8.52 17.82 24.27
CA LEU A 440 8.63 17.37 22.89
C LEU A 440 7.40 17.76 22.04
N PHE A 441 6.21 17.88 22.64
CA PHE A 441 5.00 18.34 21.93
C PHE A 441 5.17 19.77 21.41
N GLN A 442 5.68 20.69 22.24
CA GLN A 442 5.94 22.08 21.82
C GLN A 442 7.00 22.16 20.72
N ILE A 443 8.04 21.33 20.80
CA ILE A 443 9.10 21.28 19.77
C ILE A 443 8.53 20.77 18.44
N LEU A 444 7.69 19.73 18.48
CA LEU A 444 7.03 19.20 17.29
C LEU A 444 6.03 20.20 16.69
N ASP A 445 5.23 20.86 17.51
CA ASP A 445 4.30 21.93 17.10
C ASP A 445 5.07 23.09 16.44
N TYR A 446 6.17 23.53 17.04
CA TYR A 446 7.07 24.51 16.44
C TYR A 446 7.60 24.03 15.09
N CYS A 447 8.09 22.79 14.99
CA CYS A 447 8.63 22.25 13.74
C CYS A 447 7.58 22.27 12.62
N GLN A 448 6.34 21.92 12.94
CA GLN A 448 5.21 21.92 12.01
C GLN A 448 4.80 23.33 11.61
N LYS A 449 4.57 24.24 12.55
CA LYS A 449 4.14 25.62 12.24
C LYS A 449 5.22 26.43 11.52
N SER A 450 6.46 26.31 11.96
CA SER A 450 7.58 27.05 11.38
C SER A 450 8.08 26.47 10.06
N GLN A 451 7.73 25.22 9.75
CA GLN A 451 8.22 24.47 8.60
C GLN A 451 9.77 24.49 8.53
N ILE A 452 10.43 24.34 9.68
CA ILE A 452 11.89 24.51 9.79
C ILE A 452 12.67 23.49 8.94
N ALA A 453 12.19 22.25 8.80
CA ALA A 453 12.83 21.25 7.94
C ALA A 453 12.86 21.70 6.47
N ARG A 454 11.76 22.29 5.98
CA ARG A 454 11.67 22.90 4.65
C ARG A 454 12.61 24.08 4.48
N LYS A 455 12.65 24.99 5.46
CA LYS A 455 13.56 26.16 5.46
C LYS A 455 15.03 25.73 5.41
N LEU A 456 15.41 24.71 6.19
CA LEU A 456 16.76 24.14 6.20
C LEU A 456 17.10 23.45 4.89
N PHE A 457 16.16 22.72 4.29
CA PHE A 457 16.36 22.10 2.98
C PHE A 457 16.62 23.14 1.89
N GLY A 458 15.82 24.21 1.85
CA GLY A 458 16.04 25.32 0.92
C GLY A 458 17.38 26.02 1.17
N PHE A 459 17.79 26.15 2.43
CA PHE A 459 19.06 26.74 2.83
C PHE A 459 20.26 25.91 2.39
N SER A 460 20.25 24.60 2.63
CA SER A 460 21.37 23.70 2.30
C SER A 460 21.58 23.61 0.78
N LYS A 461 20.50 23.59 -0.01
CA LYS A 461 20.57 23.62 -1.48
C LYS A 461 21.23 24.91 -1.99
N ARG A 462 20.92 26.07 -1.38
CA ARG A 462 21.54 27.35 -1.73
C ARG A 462 23.02 27.40 -1.35
N GLN A 463 23.42 26.77 -0.25
CA GLN A 463 24.84 26.66 0.10
C GLN A 463 25.60 25.74 -0.87
N GLN A 464 25.00 24.64 -1.31
CA GLN A 464 25.61 23.73 -2.29
C GLN A 464 25.73 24.35 -3.68
N SER A 465 24.74 25.14 -4.13
CA SER A 465 24.85 25.86 -5.40
C SER A 465 25.94 26.93 -5.36
N VAL A 466 26.08 27.67 -4.25
CA VAL A 466 27.14 28.66 -4.08
C VAL A 466 28.54 28.03 -4.02
N ALA A 467 28.67 26.78 -3.53
CA ALA A 467 29.95 26.06 -3.53
C ALA A 467 30.35 25.50 -4.92
N ASN A 468 29.37 25.23 -5.79
CA ASN A 468 29.62 24.73 -7.16
C ASN A 468 29.84 25.84 -8.20
N ASP A 469 29.44 27.09 -7.90
CA ASP A 469 29.60 28.24 -8.79
C ASP A 469 30.93 29.02 -8.59
N ILE A 470 31.86 28.51 -7.77
CA ILE A 470 33.20 29.08 -7.66
C ILE A 470 34.01 28.64 -8.89
N LYS A 471 33.99 29.44 -9.96
CA LYS A 471 35.03 29.42 -11.01
C LYS A 471 36.39 29.71 -10.34
N PRO A 472 37.45 28.95 -10.63
CA PRO A 472 38.76 29.25 -10.07
C PRO A 472 39.30 30.51 -10.74
N ASP A 473 39.37 31.60 -9.97
CA ASP A 473 40.07 32.81 -10.39
C ASP A 473 41.58 32.58 -10.48
N LYS A 474 42.17 33.28 -11.44
CA LYS A 474 43.56 33.18 -11.90
C LYS A 474 44.57 33.44 -10.77
N ALA A 475 45.51 32.51 -10.56
CA ALA A 475 46.85 32.82 -10.04
C ALA A 475 47.88 31.71 -10.40
N VAL A 476 48.74 32.05 -11.37
CA VAL A 476 50.19 31.81 -11.52
C VAL A 476 50.84 30.50 -11.01
N ASN A 477 51.33 29.75 -12.01
CA ASN A 477 52.55 28.92 -12.13
C ASN A 477 52.97 27.91 -11.05
N GLY A 478 52.94 26.63 -11.47
CA GLY A 478 53.71 25.53 -10.87
C GLY A 478 53.40 24.20 -11.55
N THR A 479 54.04 23.92 -12.70
CA THR A 479 53.81 22.73 -13.54
C THR A 479 54.15 21.40 -12.84
N THR A 480 54.83 21.44 -11.70
CA THR A 480 55.15 20.27 -10.87
C THR A 480 54.01 19.82 -9.94
N ALA A 481 53.12 20.72 -9.51
CA ALA A 481 51.98 20.37 -8.66
C ALA A 481 50.79 19.76 -9.44
N PHE A 482 50.71 20.05 -10.74
CA PHE A 482 49.66 19.53 -11.63
C PHE A 482 49.86 18.05 -11.97
N LEU A 483 51.12 17.62 -12.22
CA LEU A 483 51.45 16.22 -12.49
C LEU A 483 51.30 15.31 -11.26
N ALA A 484 51.54 15.84 -10.05
CA ALA A 484 51.27 15.12 -8.80
C ALA A 484 49.75 14.91 -8.57
N LYS A 485 48.91 15.91 -8.92
CA LYS A 485 47.44 15.80 -8.82
C LYS A 485 46.84 14.82 -9.83
N MET A 486 47.41 14.67 -11.04
CA MET A 486 46.91 13.67 -12.00
C MET A 486 47.25 12.22 -11.61
N LYS A 487 48.40 11.97 -10.97
CA LYS A 487 48.75 10.63 -10.46
C LYS A 487 47.93 10.21 -9.23
N ALA A 488 47.47 11.16 -8.41
CA ALA A 488 46.59 10.86 -7.27
C ALA A 488 45.14 10.60 -7.72
N LYS A 489 44.66 11.31 -8.75
CA LYS A 489 43.26 11.22 -9.21
C LYS A 489 42.94 9.95 -10.02
N SER A 490 43.94 9.26 -10.57
CA SER A 490 43.74 7.96 -11.22
C SER A 490 43.63 6.80 -10.23
N ILE A 491 44.03 6.97 -8.97
CA ILE A 491 44.00 5.91 -7.95
C ILE A 491 42.68 5.90 -7.15
N GLU A 492 41.97 7.03 -7.03
CA GLU A 492 40.68 7.11 -6.31
C GLU A 492 39.44 6.70 -7.12
N LEU A 493 39.55 6.58 -8.44
CA LEU A 493 38.41 6.22 -9.31
C LEU A 493 38.30 4.71 -9.62
N GLN A 494 39.19 3.87 -9.08
CA GLN A 494 39.17 2.42 -9.30
C GLN A 494 38.92 1.56 -8.04
N SER A 495 38.78 2.16 -6.84
CA SER A 495 38.57 1.41 -5.59
C SER A 495 37.12 1.37 -5.06
N ILE A 496 36.15 2.00 -5.74
CA ILE A 496 34.72 1.95 -5.36
C ILE A 496 33.99 0.76 -6.03
N ALA A 497 34.68 -0.04 -6.83
CA ALA A 497 34.13 -1.23 -7.49
C ALA A 497 34.73 -2.53 -6.93
N SER A 498 34.53 -2.84 -5.65
CA SER A 498 34.62 -4.22 -5.16
C SER A 498 33.93 -4.45 -3.81
N ASN A 499 32.90 -5.30 -3.88
CA ASN A 499 32.50 -6.29 -2.88
C ASN A 499 32.14 -5.83 -1.46
N THR A 500 30.87 -5.47 -1.26
CA THR A 500 30.04 -5.99 -0.16
C THR A 500 28.57 -5.88 -0.55
N SER A 501 27.98 -7.01 -0.93
CA SER A 501 26.57 -7.11 -1.27
C SER A 501 25.74 -7.33 0.00
N THR A 502 25.24 -6.25 0.60
CA THR A 502 24.09 -6.31 1.51
C THR A 502 22.80 -6.09 0.71
N PRO A 503 21.66 -6.70 1.10
CA PRO A 503 20.39 -6.49 0.41
C PRO A 503 19.97 -5.02 0.55
N GLU A 504 19.67 -4.38 -0.58
CA GLU A 504 19.08 -3.05 -0.63
C GLU A 504 17.69 -3.09 0.04
N GLU A 505 17.63 -2.79 1.34
CA GLU A 505 16.40 -2.24 1.94
C GLU A 505 16.16 -0.87 1.28
N GLU A 506 14.93 -0.62 0.79
CA GLU A 506 14.55 0.68 0.25
C GLU A 506 14.70 1.76 1.33
N VAL A 507 15.87 2.40 1.39
CA VAL A 507 16.11 3.53 2.29
C VAL A 507 15.18 4.65 1.86
N LYS A 508 14.22 5.03 2.72
CA LYS A 508 13.42 6.25 2.55
C LYS A 508 14.40 7.43 2.48
N VAL A 509 14.70 7.92 1.28
CA VAL A 509 15.58 9.10 1.09
C VAL A 509 14.78 10.35 1.44
N TYR A 510 14.96 10.85 2.65
CA TYR A 510 14.37 12.12 3.08
C TYR A 510 15.13 13.29 2.43
N GLY A 511 14.40 14.30 1.96
CA GLY A 511 14.99 15.52 1.40
C GLY A 511 15.82 16.27 2.44
N SER A 512 15.31 16.39 3.68
CA SER A 512 16.06 16.89 4.85
C SER A 512 16.13 15.82 5.94
N PRO A 513 17.32 15.59 6.54
CA PRO A 513 17.46 14.73 7.72
C PRO A 513 16.54 15.14 8.88
N LEU A 514 16.15 16.42 8.97
CA LEU A 514 15.31 16.91 10.05
C LEU A 514 13.87 16.36 9.99
N TYR A 515 13.33 16.04 8.81
CA TYR A 515 12.01 15.38 8.72
C TYR A 515 12.01 14.02 9.40
N LEU A 516 13.05 13.21 9.15
CA LEU A 516 13.20 11.92 9.79
C LEU A 516 13.36 12.06 11.32
N ILE A 517 14.09 13.06 11.78
CA ILE A 517 14.20 13.37 13.21
C ILE A 517 12.84 13.75 13.80
N GLN A 518 12.04 14.58 13.12
CA GLN A 518 10.70 14.96 13.57
C GLN A 518 9.78 13.75 13.70
N GLU A 519 9.77 12.87 12.69
CA GLU A 519 8.99 11.63 12.76
C GLU A 519 9.47 10.71 13.90
N PHE A 520 10.78 10.64 14.14
CA PHE A 520 11.33 9.86 15.25
C PHE A 520 10.90 10.43 16.61
N LEU A 521 10.96 11.76 16.77
CA LEU A 521 10.47 12.44 17.98
C LEU A 521 8.96 12.25 18.16
N ARG A 522 8.17 12.29 17.07
CA ARG A 522 6.72 12.00 17.13
C ARG A 522 6.46 10.57 17.61
N ALA A 523 7.23 9.60 17.15
CA ALA A 523 7.13 8.22 17.63
C ALA A 523 7.46 8.09 19.14
N LEU A 524 8.42 8.86 19.65
CA LEU A 524 8.74 8.91 21.10
C LEU A 524 7.64 9.58 21.95
N VAL A 525 6.87 10.48 21.35
CA VAL A 525 5.77 11.19 22.02
C VAL A 525 4.51 10.33 22.13
N ASN A 526 4.28 9.45 21.16
CA ASN A 526 3.13 8.54 21.18
C ASN A 526 3.14 7.65 22.44
N SER A 527 2.00 7.57 23.12
CA SER A 527 1.81 6.87 24.40
C SER A 527 1.74 5.34 24.29
N ASN A 528 2.25 4.76 23.20
CA ASN A 528 2.21 3.32 22.97
C ASN A 528 3.06 2.60 24.04
N SER A 529 2.39 1.89 24.95
CA SER A 529 3.02 1.12 26.04
C SER A 529 3.89 -0.03 25.54
N ASN A 530 3.65 -0.51 24.32
CA ASN A 530 4.29 -1.71 23.76
C ASN A 530 5.33 -1.41 22.67
N ALA A 531 5.99 -0.25 22.72
CA ALA A 531 7.08 0.07 21.80
C ALA A 531 8.45 -0.21 22.44
N LYS A 532 9.40 -0.72 21.64
CA LYS A 532 10.80 -0.92 22.05
C LYS A 532 11.72 -0.08 21.20
N ILE A 533 12.83 0.33 21.80
CA ILE A 533 13.89 1.07 21.12
C ILE A 533 15.10 0.17 21.05
N ILE A 534 15.59 -0.05 19.83
CA ILE A 534 16.76 -0.87 19.56
C ILE A 534 17.86 0.05 19.05
N THR A 535 19.01 0.04 19.71
CA THR A 535 20.19 0.77 19.25
C THR A 535 21.26 -0.21 18.80
N LYS A 536 21.77 -0.02 17.59
CA LYS A 536 22.95 -0.72 17.07
C LYS A 536 24.12 0.25 17.04
N TYR A 537 25.23 -0.15 17.64
CA TYR A 537 26.45 0.65 17.70
C TYR A 537 27.49 0.07 16.74
N ASP A 538 28.09 0.95 15.95
CA ASP A 538 29.28 0.63 15.17
C ASP A 538 30.53 1.17 15.88
N LYS A 539 31.55 0.31 16.01
CA LYS A 539 32.78 0.66 16.75
C LYS A 539 33.65 1.66 15.98
N ASN A 540 33.51 1.72 14.65
CA ASN A 540 34.42 2.47 13.77
C ASN A 540 33.81 3.80 13.34
N SER A 541 32.48 3.90 13.24
CA SER A 541 31.80 5.06 12.67
C SER A 541 30.50 5.39 13.37
N ILE A 542 30.44 6.57 14.00
CA ILE A 542 29.19 7.15 14.54
C ILE A 542 28.12 7.26 13.46
N ARG A 543 28.51 7.45 12.19
CA ARG A 543 27.57 7.59 11.07
C ARG A 543 26.78 6.30 10.79
N GLU A 544 27.37 5.15 11.10
CA GLU A 544 26.77 3.83 10.90
C GLU A 544 25.95 3.35 12.11
N CYS A 545 26.10 3.98 13.28
CA CYS A 545 25.22 3.72 14.41
C CYS A 545 23.76 4.03 14.05
N CYS A 546 22.81 3.25 14.58
CA CYS A 546 21.38 3.50 14.36
C CYS A 546 20.56 3.30 15.63
N VAL A 547 19.51 4.10 15.79
CA VAL A 547 18.43 3.88 16.76
C VAL A 547 17.15 3.61 15.98
N LYS A 548 16.47 2.52 16.30
CA LYS A 548 15.20 2.14 15.68
C LYS A 548 14.10 2.06 16.75
N TYR A 549 13.02 2.78 16.52
CA TYR A 549 11.77 2.65 17.27
C TYR A 549 10.92 1.59 16.59
N ILE A 550 10.49 0.57 17.34
CA ILE A 550 9.69 -0.54 16.84
C ILE A 550 8.41 -0.64 17.65
N LEU A 551 7.28 -0.63 16.94
CA LEU A 551 5.98 -0.90 17.51
C LEU A 551 5.79 -2.43 17.62
N LEU A 552 5.62 -2.98 18.82
CA LEU A 552 5.41 -4.44 18.96
C LEU A 552 3.96 -4.86 18.77
N ASN A 553 2.98 -3.98 18.92
CA ASN A 553 1.58 -4.32 18.68
C ASN A 553 0.84 -3.20 17.92
N PRO A 554 0.22 -3.51 16.76
CA PRO A 554 -0.39 -2.51 15.90
C PRO A 554 -1.79 -2.05 16.35
N PHE A 555 -2.43 -2.70 17.33
CA PHE A 555 -3.85 -2.47 17.65
C PHE A 555 -4.20 -1.01 17.92
N SER A 556 -3.32 -0.26 18.61
CA SER A 556 -3.58 1.14 18.96
C SER A 556 -3.71 2.04 17.73
N GLN A 557 -3.01 1.72 16.64
CA GLN A 557 -3.06 2.49 15.39
C GLN A 557 -4.28 2.13 14.53
N PHE A 558 -4.90 0.97 14.79
CA PHE A 558 -6.09 0.50 14.09
C PHE A 558 -7.39 0.79 14.85
N LYS A 559 -7.28 1.26 16.11
CA LYS A 559 -8.41 1.58 16.98
C LYS A 559 -9.41 2.50 16.31
N ASP A 560 -8.96 3.66 15.84
CA ASP A 560 -9.81 4.70 15.25
C ASP A 560 -10.62 4.15 14.06
N ILE A 561 -9.98 3.33 13.22
CA ILE A 561 -10.62 2.71 12.05
C ILE A 561 -11.77 1.80 12.49
N VAL A 562 -11.57 0.96 13.50
CA VAL A 562 -12.59 0.00 13.96
C VAL A 562 -13.70 0.66 14.78
N SER A 563 -13.38 1.72 15.53
CA SER A 563 -14.35 2.43 16.37
C SER A 563 -15.24 3.38 15.58
N GLU A 564 -14.69 4.08 14.58
CA GLU A 564 -15.44 5.09 13.81
C GLU A 564 -16.23 4.46 12.66
N CYS A 565 -15.70 3.41 12.03
CA CYS A 565 -16.35 2.78 10.89
C CYS A 565 -17.59 1.98 11.29
N ARG A 566 -18.60 2.04 10.43
CA ARG A 566 -19.77 1.17 10.46
C ARG A 566 -19.37 -0.30 10.35
N SER A 567 -18.52 -0.63 9.38
CA SER A 567 -18.06 -1.99 9.12
C SER A 567 -16.63 -1.97 8.59
N VAL A 568 -15.83 -2.93 9.02
CA VAL A 568 -14.44 -3.11 8.57
C VAL A 568 -14.30 -4.53 8.06
N VAL A 569 -13.87 -4.68 6.81
CA VAL A 569 -13.71 -5.98 6.17
C VAL A 569 -12.25 -6.19 5.76
N LEU A 570 -11.63 -7.25 6.26
CA LEU A 570 -10.29 -7.68 5.91
C LEU A 570 -10.38 -8.86 4.93
N CYS A 571 -10.00 -8.64 3.68
CA CYS A 571 -10.04 -9.64 2.61
C CYS A 571 -8.63 -10.08 2.20
N GLY A 572 -8.41 -11.38 2.01
CA GLY A 572 -7.13 -11.89 1.51
C GLY A 572 -7.20 -13.33 1.00
N GLY A 573 -6.18 -13.73 0.23
CA GLY A 573 -6.08 -15.11 -0.28
C GLY A 573 -5.53 -16.14 0.71
N THR A 574 -4.85 -15.67 1.75
CA THR A 574 -4.14 -16.50 2.74
C THR A 574 -4.29 -15.89 4.13
N MET A 575 -5.54 -15.72 4.57
CA MET A 575 -5.84 -15.06 5.84
C MET A 575 -5.82 -16.02 7.04
N LYS A 576 -5.91 -17.35 6.82
CA LYS A 576 -5.81 -18.32 7.92
C LYS A 576 -4.40 -18.44 8.49
N PRO A 577 -4.27 -18.67 9.82
CA PRO A 577 -5.36 -18.73 10.81
C PRO A 577 -5.91 -17.34 11.19
N PHE A 578 -7.24 -17.24 11.36
CA PHE A 578 -7.90 -15.97 11.71
C PHE A 578 -7.58 -15.48 13.12
N ASP A 579 -7.26 -16.40 14.03
CA ASP A 579 -6.97 -16.12 15.44
C ASP A 579 -5.86 -15.06 15.60
N GLU A 580 -4.88 -15.02 14.70
CA GLU A 580 -3.82 -14.01 14.75
C GLU A 580 -4.35 -12.58 14.60
N TYR A 581 -5.34 -12.37 13.73
CA TYR A 581 -5.97 -11.07 13.56
C TYR A 581 -6.91 -10.77 14.72
N ILE A 582 -7.66 -11.77 15.18
CA ILE A 582 -8.60 -11.62 16.29
C ILE A 582 -7.83 -11.23 17.56
N ASP A 583 -6.85 -12.05 17.97
CA ASP A 583 -6.10 -11.89 19.21
C ASP A 583 -5.24 -10.62 19.23
N HIS A 584 -4.66 -10.21 18.09
CA HIS A 584 -3.73 -9.08 18.06
C HIS A 584 -4.37 -7.75 17.66
N LEU A 585 -5.45 -7.76 16.88
CA LEU A 585 -6.06 -6.54 16.35
C LEU A 585 -7.39 -6.23 17.00
N PHE A 586 -8.27 -7.22 17.18
CA PHE A 586 -9.67 -6.99 17.54
C PHE A 586 -9.99 -7.21 19.02
N THR A 587 -9.47 -8.28 19.63
CA THR A 587 -9.63 -8.57 21.06
C THR A 587 -9.11 -7.43 21.94
N PRO A 588 -7.92 -6.83 21.68
CA PRO A 588 -7.43 -5.69 22.47
C PRO A 588 -8.27 -4.42 22.32
N LEU A 589 -9.10 -4.33 21.27
CA LEU A 589 -10.04 -3.23 21.04
C LEU A 589 -11.42 -3.47 21.69
N GLY A 590 -11.61 -4.60 22.39
CA GLY A 590 -12.88 -4.96 23.02
C GLY A 590 -13.96 -5.39 22.03
N ILE A 591 -13.58 -5.82 20.82
CA ILE A 591 -14.54 -6.33 19.84
C ILE A 591 -15.03 -7.71 20.26
N THR A 592 -16.33 -7.81 20.48
CA THR A 592 -17.03 -9.01 20.90
C THR A 592 -17.36 -9.92 19.72
N SER A 593 -17.60 -11.21 19.99
CA SER A 593 -17.82 -12.22 18.96
C SER A 593 -19.09 -12.00 18.12
N ASP A 594 -20.07 -11.23 18.60
CA ASP A 594 -21.28 -10.85 17.87
C ASP A 594 -21.01 -9.85 16.74
N ARG A 595 -20.04 -8.94 16.93
CA ARG A 595 -19.61 -7.99 15.89
C ARG A 595 -18.60 -8.63 14.93
N LEU A 596 -18.00 -9.78 15.28
CA LEU A 596 -17.03 -10.47 14.44
C LEU A 596 -17.70 -11.44 13.46
N LEU A 597 -17.28 -11.43 12.20
CA LEU A 597 -17.65 -12.41 11.19
C LEU A 597 -16.39 -13.00 10.57
N THR A 598 -16.30 -14.32 10.48
CA THR A 598 -15.23 -15.00 9.75
C THR A 598 -15.82 -15.79 8.60
N PHE A 599 -15.18 -15.71 7.44
CA PHE A 599 -15.58 -16.45 6.24
C PHE A 599 -14.34 -16.99 5.54
N SER A 600 -14.40 -18.25 5.12
CA SER A 600 -13.36 -18.89 4.30
C SER A 600 -14.07 -19.79 3.29
N CYS A 601 -13.73 -19.65 2.02
CA CYS A 601 -14.22 -20.54 0.97
C CYS A 601 -13.09 -21.43 0.43
N GLY A 602 -13.48 -22.57 -0.15
CA GLY A 602 -12.57 -23.48 -0.83
C GLY A 602 -12.05 -22.91 -2.16
N HIS A 603 -11.48 -23.79 -2.99
CA HIS A 603 -10.99 -23.41 -4.32
C HIS A 603 -11.94 -23.92 -5.42
N VAL A 604 -12.03 -23.21 -6.54
CA VAL A 604 -12.85 -23.58 -7.72
C VAL A 604 -12.33 -24.78 -8.52
N ILE A 605 -11.18 -25.36 -8.15
CA ILE A 605 -10.55 -26.39 -8.99
C ILE A 605 -11.05 -27.79 -8.62
N PRO A 606 -11.28 -28.66 -9.63
CA PRO A 606 -11.54 -30.07 -9.37
C PRO A 606 -10.35 -30.75 -8.69
N ASP A 607 -10.60 -31.85 -7.96
CA ASP A 607 -9.56 -32.61 -7.29
C ASP A 607 -8.47 -33.13 -8.23
N SER A 608 -8.83 -33.41 -9.48
CA SER A 608 -7.91 -33.87 -10.51
C SER A 608 -6.94 -32.80 -11.03
N HIS A 609 -7.10 -31.52 -10.68
CA HIS A 609 -6.32 -30.41 -11.25
C HIS A 609 -5.14 -29.97 -10.38
N LEU A 610 -5.02 -30.51 -9.17
CA LEU A 610 -3.87 -30.23 -8.31
C LEU A 610 -3.36 -31.51 -7.68
N LEU A 611 -2.04 -31.71 -7.79
CA LEU A 611 -1.31 -32.68 -6.99
C LEU A 611 -0.28 -31.93 -6.14
N ALA A 612 -0.40 -32.00 -4.82
CA ALA A 612 0.62 -31.51 -3.91
C ALA A 612 1.44 -32.69 -3.37
N VAL A 613 2.77 -32.57 -3.33
CA VAL A 613 3.67 -33.64 -2.87
C VAL A 613 4.63 -33.08 -1.84
N ALA A 614 4.64 -33.65 -0.63
CA ALA A 614 5.67 -33.41 0.36
C ALA A 614 6.75 -34.49 0.24
N LEU A 615 7.98 -34.06 -0.07
CA LEU A 615 9.11 -34.93 -0.34
C LEU A 615 10.22 -34.72 0.70
N GLY A 616 10.43 -35.74 1.54
CA GLY A 616 11.47 -35.73 2.57
C GLY A 616 12.79 -36.38 2.17
N MET A 617 12.83 -37.11 1.04
CA MET A 617 14.01 -37.85 0.58
C MET A 617 14.26 -37.64 -0.92
N GLY A 618 15.52 -37.48 -1.30
CA GLY A 618 15.93 -37.32 -2.70
C GLY A 618 16.13 -38.64 -3.45
N PRO A 619 16.48 -38.57 -4.76
CA PRO A 619 16.67 -39.73 -5.63
C PRO A 619 17.66 -40.78 -5.14
N ASN A 620 18.72 -40.38 -4.44
CA ASN A 620 19.74 -41.28 -3.90
C ASN A 620 19.40 -41.76 -2.47
N GLY A 621 18.16 -41.54 -2.00
CA GLY A 621 17.73 -41.91 -0.64
C GLY A 621 18.28 -41.01 0.46
N LYS A 622 18.85 -39.85 0.14
CA LYS A 622 19.33 -38.89 1.14
C LYS A 622 18.17 -38.04 1.67
N THR A 623 18.11 -37.85 2.98
CA THR A 623 17.09 -37.00 3.62
C THR A 623 17.28 -35.54 3.25
N LEU A 624 16.22 -34.91 2.75
CA LEU A 624 16.22 -33.50 2.35
C LEU A 624 16.06 -32.59 3.57
N ASN A 625 17.18 -32.22 4.20
CA ASN A 625 17.21 -31.37 5.40
C ASN A 625 17.87 -30.01 5.12
N TYR A 626 17.07 -28.95 5.12
CA TYR A 626 17.51 -27.58 4.82
C TYR A 626 17.65 -26.69 6.08
N THR A 627 18.02 -27.26 7.23
CA THR A 627 18.38 -26.46 8.42
C THR A 627 19.61 -25.59 8.17
N PHE A 628 19.81 -24.55 8.99
CA PHE A 628 20.94 -23.62 8.86
C PHE A 628 22.30 -24.32 8.74
N GLN A 629 22.49 -25.40 9.49
CA GLN A 629 23.73 -26.20 9.50
C GLN A 629 23.91 -27.03 8.23
N ASN A 630 22.83 -27.50 7.61
CA ASN A 630 22.89 -28.48 6.51
C ASN A 630 22.65 -27.89 5.13
N ARG A 631 22.01 -26.72 5.05
CA ARG A 631 21.55 -26.11 3.79
C ARG A 631 22.67 -25.75 2.80
N THR A 632 23.91 -25.58 3.27
CA THR A 632 25.10 -25.28 2.46
C THR A 632 25.99 -26.51 2.22
N ASN A 633 25.60 -27.70 2.70
CA ASN A 633 26.38 -28.91 2.48
C ASN A 633 26.33 -29.32 1.00
N ASN A 634 27.48 -29.59 0.38
CA ASN A 634 27.56 -29.95 -1.05
C ASN A 634 26.69 -31.17 -1.40
N SER A 635 26.68 -32.19 -0.55
CA SER A 635 25.82 -33.38 -0.72
C SER A 635 24.33 -33.04 -0.82
N MET A 636 23.88 -32.04 -0.05
CA MET A 636 22.47 -31.58 -0.05
C MET A 636 22.14 -30.77 -1.29
N ILE A 637 23.07 -29.90 -1.71
CA ILE A 637 22.95 -29.08 -2.92
C ILE A 637 22.85 -29.99 -4.17
N GLU A 638 23.71 -31.00 -4.25
CA GLU A 638 23.69 -31.98 -5.34
C GLU A 638 22.40 -32.82 -5.34
N GLU A 639 21.96 -33.31 -4.18
CA GLU A 639 20.73 -34.10 -4.07
C GLU A 639 19.50 -33.30 -4.51
N THR A 640 19.44 -32.01 -4.13
CA THR A 640 18.40 -31.09 -4.57
C THR A 640 18.45 -30.88 -6.07
N GLY A 641 19.64 -30.68 -6.65
CA GLY A 641 19.81 -30.50 -8.08
C GLY A 641 19.38 -31.74 -8.88
N LYS A 642 19.74 -32.96 -8.42
CA LYS A 642 19.27 -34.21 -9.02
C LYS A 642 17.75 -34.37 -8.90
N THR A 643 17.16 -33.97 -7.77
CA THR A 643 15.70 -33.92 -7.59
C THR A 643 15.06 -33.04 -8.66
N VAL A 644 15.56 -31.81 -8.82
CA VAL A 644 15.04 -30.84 -9.81
C VAL A 644 15.22 -31.34 -11.25
N VAL A 645 16.35 -31.94 -11.60
CA VAL A 645 16.59 -32.55 -12.94
C VAL A 645 15.53 -33.59 -13.28
N ASN A 646 15.20 -34.47 -12.33
CA ASN A 646 14.16 -35.47 -12.52
C ASN A 646 12.78 -34.83 -12.68
N MET A 647 12.43 -33.82 -11.87
CA MET A 647 11.17 -33.11 -12.03
C MET A 647 11.08 -32.39 -13.39
N CYS A 648 12.17 -31.79 -13.86
CA CYS A 648 12.26 -31.16 -15.18
C CYS A 648 12.01 -32.12 -16.34
N ALA A 649 12.28 -33.42 -16.15
CA ALA A 649 12.05 -34.45 -17.16
C ALA A 649 10.58 -34.87 -17.31
N VAL A 650 9.74 -34.62 -16.29
CA VAL A 650 8.34 -35.08 -16.26
C VAL A 650 7.35 -33.93 -16.37
N ILE A 651 7.66 -32.79 -15.77
CA ILE A 651 6.76 -31.63 -15.74
C ILE A 651 6.87 -30.89 -17.09
N PRO A 652 5.76 -30.72 -17.85
CA PRO A 652 5.77 -29.97 -19.11
C PRO A 652 5.97 -28.47 -18.87
N ASP A 653 6.30 -27.73 -19.92
CA ASP A 653 6.27 -26.25 -19.95
C ASP A 653 7.10 -25.57 -18.85
N GLY A 654 6.50 -24.63 -18.11
CA GLY A 654 7.14 -23.82 -17.07
C GLY A 654 7.16 -24.47 -15.69
N ILE A 655 8.32 -24.40 -15.03
CA ILE A 655 8.54 -24.78 -13.65
C ILE A 655 9.09 -23.58 -12.88
N VAL A 656 8.51 -23.27 -11.72
CA VAL A 656 9.00 -22.23 -10.82
C VAL A 656 9.55 -22.87 -9.55
N CYS A 657 10.83 -22.62 -9.27
CA CYS A 657 11.52 -23.18 -8.11
C CYS A 657 11.88 -22.07 -7.12
N PHE A 658 11.22 -22.06 -5.97
CA PHE A 658 11.39 -21.08 -4.91
C PHE A 658 12.45 -21.52 -3.90
N PHE A 659 13.43 -20.64 -3.66
CA PHE A 659 14.44 -20.77 -2.62
C PHE A 659 14.13 -19.85 -1.42
N PRO A 660 14.65 -20.17 -0.23
CA PRO A 660 14.38 -19.36 0.97
C PRO A 660 15.01 -17.96 0.95
N SER A 661 16.12 -17.76 0.23
CA SER A 661 16.81 -16.47 0.15
C SER A 661 17.63 -16.35 -1.14
N TYR A 662 17.93 -15.12 -1.56
CA TYR A 662 18.83 -14.83 -2.69
C TYR A 662 20.24 -15.38 -2.49
N GLU A 663 20.72 -15.42 -1.24
CA GLU A 663 22.04 -15.95 -0.92
C GLU A 663 22.09 -17.47 -1.16
N LEU A 664 21.07 -18.21 -0.71
CA LEU A 664 21.00 -19.65 -0.94
C LEU A 664 20.80 -19.99 -2.41
N GLU A 665 19.92 -19.27 -3.11
CA GLU A 665 19.73 -19.45 -4.55
C GLU A 665 21.05 -19.28 -5.31
N ASP A 666 21.84 -18.25 -4.98
CA ASP A 666 23.13 -18.00 -5.64
C ASP A 666 24.18 -19.09 -5.35
N ILE A 667 24.23 -19.59 -4.11
CA ILE A 667 25.09 -20.72 -3.73
C ILE A 667 24.72 -21.97 -4.53
N TYR A 668 23.43 -22.30 -4.60
CA TYR A 668 22.94 -23.48 -5.32
C TYR A 668 23.20 -23.36 -6.82
N TYR A 669 22.87 -22.20 -7.42
CA TYR A 669 23.09 -21.96 -8.84
C TYR A 669 24.57 -22.10 -9.23
N LYS A 670 25.48 -21.46 -8.47
CA LYS A 670 26.92 -21.55 -8.72
C LYS A 670 27.45 -22.98 -8.59
N SER A 671 26.97 -23.73 -7.58
CA SER A 671 27.34 -25.14 -7.41
C SER A 671 26.79 -26.00 -8.55
N TRP A 672 25.52 -25.83 -8.93
CA TRP A 672 24.89 -26.57 -10.03
C TRP A 672 25.54 -26.29 -11.38
N GLN A 673 26.04 -25.07 -11.60
CA GLN A 673 26.80 -24.72 -12.80
C GLN A 673 28.15 -25.45 -12.83
N LYS A 674 28.87 -25.49 -11.70
CA LYS A 674 30.16 -26.19 -11.57
C LYS A 674 30.02 -27.70 -11.73
N CYS A 675 29.00 -28.31 -11.12
CA CYS A 675 28.78 -29.76 -11.16
C CYS A 675 28.01 -30.25 -12.41
N GLY A 676 27.71 -29.37 -13.39
CA GLY A 676 27.02 -29.75 -14.63
C GLY A 676 25.53 -30.07 -14.50
N ILE A 677 24.91 -29.77 -13.35
CA ILE A 677 23.48 -29.98 -13.11
C ILE A 677 22.64 -29.05 -14.00
N ILE A 678 23.06 -27.79 -14.19
CA ILE A 678 22.35 -26.85 -15.09
C ILE A 678 22.30 -27.40 -16.52
N LYS A 679 23.44 -27.89 -17.04
CA LYS A 679 23.50 -28.55 -18.36
C LYS A 679 22.60 -29.79 -18.43
N SER A 680 22.48 -30.52 -17.31
CA SER A 680 21.58 -31.67 -17.20
C SER A 680 20.10 -31.27 -17.21
N ILE A 681 19.75 -30.08 -16.68
CA ILE A 681 18.40 -29.52 -16.78
C ILE A 681 18.10 -29.08 -18.23
N GLU A 682 19.06 -28.42 -18.87
CA GLU A 682 18.96 -27.99 -20.27
C GLU A 682 18.84 -29.18 -21.23
N SER A 683 19.52 -30.30 -20.97
CA SER A 683 19.39 -31.53 -21.76
C SER A 683 18.03 -32.20 -21.60
N LYS A 684 17.27 -31.90 -20.55
CA LYS A 684 15.84 -32.26 -20.41
C LYS A 684 14.90 -31.26 -21.10
N GLY A 685 15.43 -30.32 -21.86
CA GLY A 685 14.66 -29.36 -22.63
C GLY A 685 14.11 -28.19 -21.80
N LYS A 686 14.74 -27.85 -20.67
CA LYS A 686 14.36 -26.70 -19.83
C LYS A 686 15.44 -25.62 -19.83
N THR A 687 15.13 -24.42 -20.29
CA THR A 687 16.02 -23.26 -20.15
C THR A 687 15.94 -22.69 -18.74
N VAL A 688 17.09 -22.41 -18.10
CA VAL A 688 17.13 -21.91 -16.72
C VAL A 688 17.18 -20.38 -16.69
N PHE A 689 16.26 -19.79 -15.94
CA PHE A 689 16.17 -18.35 -15.67
C PHE A 689 16.33 -18.11 -14.17
N ARG A 690 16.80 -16.91 -13.81
CA ARG A 690 16.95 -16.48 -12.41
C ARG A 690 16.19 -15.19 -12.18
N GLU A 691 15.65 -15.06 -10.97
CA GLU A 691 15.04 -13.83 -10.52
C GLU A 691 16.04 -12.66 -10.48
N PRO A 692 15.71 -11.49 -11.07
CA PRO A 692 16.62 -10.36 -11.05
C PRO A 692 16.61 -9.65 -9.70
N ARG A 693 17.78 -9.16 -9.27
CA ARG A 693 17.87 -8.30 -8.08
C ARG A 693 17.24 -6.93 -8.30
N LYS A 694 17.21 -6.41 -9.54
CA LYS A 694 16.63 -5.09 -9.87
C LYS A 694 15.20 -5.23 -10.37
N ALA A 695 14.29 -4.40 -9.84
CA ALA A 695 12.87 -4.44 -10.19
C ALA A 695 12.62 -4.10 -11.67
N SER A 696 13.45 -3.23 -12.26
CA SER A 696 13.36 -2.84 -13.67
C SER A 696 13.56 -3.99 -14.65
N MET A 697 14.27 -5.06 -14.25
CA MET A 697 14.57 -6.20 -15.12
C MET A 697 13.51 -7.31 -15.04
N VAL A 698 12.57 -7.23 -14.09
CA VAL A 698 11.55 -8.26 -13.84
C VAL A 698 10.72 -8.53 -15.09
N HIS A 699 10.22 -7.49 -15.76
CA HIS A 699 9.41 -7.65 -16.97
C HIS A 699 10.17 -8.28 -18.13
N THR A 700 11.46 -7.94 -18.30
CA THR A 700 12.31 -8.51 -19.35
C THR A 700 12.49 -10.01 -19.16
N ILE A 701 12.86 -10.43 -17.94
CA ILE A 701 13.09 -11.86 -17.64
C ILE A 701 11.79 -12.67 -17.72
N LEU A 702 10.66 -12.11 -17.28
CA LEU A 702 9.36 -12.77 -17.45
C LEU A 702 8.98 -12.95 -18.93
N SER A 703 9.23 -11.94 -19.75
CA SER A 703 9.00 -12.02 -21.20
C SER A 703 9.86 -13.10 -21.84
N ASP A 704 11.15 -13.18 -21.46
CA ASP A 704 12.07 -14.20 -21.95
C ASP A 704 11.68 -15.60 -21.49
N TYR A 705 11.26 -15.75 -20.23
CA TYR A 705 10.73 -16.99 -19.68
C TYR A 705 9.47 -17.46 -20.42
N ASN A 706 8.52 -16.55 -20.67
CA ASN A 706 7.31 -16.85 -21.43
C ASN A 706 7.63 -17.27 -22.88
N ARG A 707 8.55 -16.55 -23.53
CA ARG A 707 9.00 -16.85 -24.90
C ARG A 707 9.71 -18.19 -24.99
N ALA A 708 10.47 -18.58 -23.97
CA ALA A 708 11.09 -19.91 -23.93
C ALA A 708 10.02 -21.01 -23.94
N ILE A 709 8.99 -20.88 -23.11
CA ILE A 709 7.90 -21.86 -22.96
C ILE A 709 7.00 -21.94 -24.21
N THR A 710 6.60 -20.78 -24.74
CA THR A 710 5.65 -20.69 -25.87
C THR A 710 6.32 -20.77 -27.24
N GLY A 711 7.66 -20.80 -27.27
CA GLY A 711 8.42 -20.82 -28.51
C GLY A 711 8.22 -22.10 -29.32
N THR A 712 8.44 -22.00 -30.63
CA THR A 712 8.23 -23.09 -31.62
C THR A 712 9.06 -24.35 -31.37
N ASN A 713 10.13 -24.27 -30.58
CA ASN A 713 10.97 -25.40 -30.23
C ASN A 713 10.41 -26.26 -29.08
N ASN A 714 9.24 -25.90 -28.52
CA ASN A 714 8.56 -26.62 -27.44
C ASN A 714 9.49 -26.96 -26.25
N ARG A 715 10.44 -26.07 -25.96
CA ARG A 715 11.36 -26.20 -24.82
C ARG A 715 10.68 -25.56 -23.62
N GLY A 716 10.59 -26.29 -22.51
CA GLY A 716 10.09 -25.69 -21.28
C GLY A 716 11.11 -24.73 -20.66
N ALA A 717 10.76 -24.18 -19.51
CA ALA A 717 11.67 -23.32 -18.76
C ALA A 717 11.62 -23.62 -17.27
N LEU A 718 12.74 -23.41 -16.58
CA LEU A 718 12.86 -23.44 -15.13
C LEU A 718 13.23 -22.04 -14.66
N LEU A 719 12.40 -21.46 -13.80
CA LEU A 719 12.65 -20.16 -13.19
C LEU A 719 13.04 -20.35 -11.72
N LEU A 720 14.25 -19.92 -11.34
CA LEU A 720 14.71 -19.89 -9.96
C LEU A 720 14.29 -18.56 -9.32
N CYS A 721 13.43 -18.65 -8.31
CA CYS A 721 12.87 -17.52 -7.58
C CYS A 721 13.18 -17.61 -6.09
N VAL A 722 12.91 -16.53 -5.37
CA VAL A 722 13.05 -16.44 -3.92
C VAL A 722 11.68 -16.23 -3.28
N VAL A 723 11.39 -16.94 -2.19
CA VAL A 723 10.18 -16.72 -1.40
C VAL A 723 10.23 -15.34 -0.76
N GLY A 724 9.20 -14.53 -0.93
CA GLY A 724 9.19 -13.12 -0.53
C GLY A 724 10.01 -12.21 -1.46
N GLY A 725 10.56 -12.74 -2.55
CA GLY A 725 11.19 -11.98 -3.62
C GLY A 725 10.18 -11.23 -4.51
N LYS A 726 10.71 -10.44 -5.45
CA LYS A 726 9.96 -9.59 -6.38
C LYS A 726 9.06 -10.41 -7.31
N MET A 727 9.49 -11.62 -7.68
CA MET A 727 8.73 -12.52 -8.55
C MET A 727 7.70 -13.36 -7.78
N SER A 728 7.89 -13.50 -6.47
CA SER A 728 6.95 -14.16 -5.56
C SER A 728 5.86 -13.22 -5.03
N GLU A 729 5.92 -11.94 -5.39
CA GLU A 729 4.91 -10.92 -5.07
C GLU A 729 4.32 -10.35 -6.37
N GLY A 730 2.99 -10.18 -6.45
CA GLY A 730 2.34 -9.51 -7.58
C GLY A 730 2.31 -10.21 -8.95
N ILE A 731 3.08 -11.29 -9.18
CA ILE A 731 3.13 -12.01 -10.46
C ILE A 731 2.29 -13.31 -10.43
N ASN A 732 1.68 -13.64 -11.57
CA ASN A 732 0.82 -14.82 -11.74
C ASN A 732 1.48 -15.79 -12.73
N PHE A 733 1.64 -17.06 -12.34
CA PHE A 733 2.18 -18.11 -13.20
C PHE A 733 1.03 -19.00 -13.66
N SER A 734 0.13 -18.45 -14.48
CA SER A 734 -1.03 -19.19 -15.00
C SER A 734 -0.65 -20.12 -16.14
N ASP A 735 -1.43 -21.19 -16.28
CA ASP A 735 -1.36 -22.08 -17.42
C ASP A 735 0.06 -22.65 -17.64
N HIS A 736 0.57 -22.56 -18.88
CA HIS A 736 1.87 -23.09 -19.27
C HIS A 736 3.05 -22.44 -18.52
N LEU A 737 2.84 -21.26 -17.92
CA LEU A 737 3.89 -20.56 -17.16
C LEU A 737 4.25 -21.24 -15.84
N GLY A 738 3.37 -22.09 -15.30
CA GLY A 738 3.50 -22.61 -13.92
C GLY A 738 2.95 -24.01 -13.71
N ARG A 739 3.21 -24.96 -14.61
CA ARG A 739 2.76 -26.35 -14.48
C ARG A 739 3.36 -27.07 -13.27
N GLY A 740 4.56 -26.67 -12.84
CA GLY A 740 5.19 -27.14 -11.62
C GLY A 740 5.65 -25.99 -10.73
N VAL A 741 5.35 -26.07 -9.43
CA VAL A 741 5.97 -25.22 -8.41
C VAL A 741 6.76 -26.09 -7.45
N ILE A 742 8.03 -25.77 -7.26
CA ILE A 742 8.93 -26.45 -6.34
C ILE A 742 9.29 -25.45 -5.24
N VAL A 743 9.16 -25.84 -3.98
CA VAL A 743 9.59 -25.04 -2.82
C VAL A 743 10.74 -25.77 -2.14
N VAL A 744 11.93 -25.17 -2.15
CA VAL A 744 13.13 -25.71 -1.52
C VAL A 744 13.21 -25.23 -0.08
N GLY A 745 13.04 -26.14 0.87
CA GLY A 745 13.13 -25.86 2.30
C GLY A 745 11.99 -24.99 2.85
N LEU A 746 12.27 -24.35 3.98
CA LEU A 746 11.34 -23.47 4.69
C LEU A 746 12.03 -22.10 4.94
N PRO A 747 11.42 -20.97 4.51
CA PRO A 747 11.97 -19.62 4.63
C PRO A 747 11.82 -19.06 6.05
N TYR A 748 12.48 -19.69 7.01
CA TYR A 748 12.49 -19.18 8.38
C TYR A 748 13.32 -17.89 8.47
N ALA A 749 12.72 -16.84 9.05
CA ALA A 749 13.42 -15.61 9.39
C ALA A 749 14.55 -15.87 10.40
N ASN A 750 15.52 -14.97 10.46
CA ASN A 750 16.62 -15.09 11.42
C ASN A 750 16.11 -14.89 12.87
N LYS A 751 16.06 -15.98 13.65
CA LYS A 751 15.65 -15.96 15.06
C LYS A 751 16.57 -15.12 15.94
N GLN A 752 17.80 -14.83 15.52
CA GLN A 752 18.74 -13.95 16.23
C GLN A 752 18.47 -12.46 16.01
N SER A 753 17.58 -12.10 15.08
CA SER A 753 17.21 -10.70 14.91
C SER A 753 16.54 -10.19 16.19
N LEU A 754 17.02 -9.06 16.71
CA LEU A 754 16.48 -8.48 17.94
C LEU A 754 15.00 -8.12 17.80
N GLU A 755 14.58 -7.63 16.63
CA GLU A 755 13.19 -7.26 16.35
C GLU A 755 12.25 -8.45 16.51
N LEU A 756 12.61 -9.58 15.90
CA LEU A 756 11.83 -10.80 15.99
C LEU A 756 11.87 -11.37 17.42
N THR A 757 13.04 -11.37 18.06
CA THR A 757 13.17 -11.84 19.45
C THR A 757 12.28 -11.03 20.40
N GLN A 758 12.28 -9.70 20.28
CA GLN A 758 11.42 -8.83 21.10
C GLN A 758 9.94 -9.04 20.80
N LYS A 759 9.58 -9.20 19.52
CA LYS A 759 8.21 -9.53 19.13
C LYS A 759 7.75 -10.87 19.70
N MET A 760 8.59 -11.91 19.60
CA MET A 760 8.28 -13.24 20.15
C MET A 760 8.12 -13.19 21.68
N GLN A 761 9.03 -12.52 22.39
CA GLN A 761 8.93 -12.33 23.84
C GLN A 761 7.64 -11.61 24.25
N TYR A 762 7.25 -10.57 23.50
CA TYR A 762 5.99 -9.89 23.72
C TYR A 762 4.79 -10.81 23.51
N LEU A 763 4.77 -11.60 22.43
CA LEU A 763 3.69 -12.55 22.18
C LEU A 763 3.63 -13.64 23.25
N ASP A 764 4.78 -14.17 23.67
CA ASP A 764 4.87 -15.15 24.75
C ASP A 764 4.39 -14.59 26.10
N SER A 765 4.51 -13.27 26.32
CA SER A 765 3.96 -12.60 27.52
C SER A 765 2.43 -12.52 27.53
N LEU A 766 1.79 -12.54 26.36
CA LEU A 766 0.32 -12.56 26.23
C LEU A 766 -0.22 -13.99 26.34
N LYS A 767 0.43 -14.93 25.67
CA LYS A 767 0.03 -16.34 25.64
C LYS A 767 1.28 -17.21 25.52
N PRO A 768 1.45 -18.23 26.37
CA PRO A 768 2.63 -19.08 26.33
C PRO A 768 2.77 -19.74 24.95
N ASN A 769 4.01 -19.77 24.43
CA ASN A 769 4.38 -20.34 23.13
C ASN A 769 3.82 -19.61 21.90
N ALA A 770 3.13 -18.49 22.05
CA ALA A 770 2.61 -17.70 20.93
C ALA A 770 3.73 -17.13 20.04
N GLY A 771 4.91 -16.85 20.59
CA GLY A 771 6.07 -16.40 19.84
C GLY A 771 6.56 -17.45 18.83
N ASN A 772 6.64 -18.72 19.21
CA ASN A 772 7.03 -19.79 18.28
C ASN A 772 5.96 -20.05 17.22
N VAL A 773 4.67 -19.99 17.59
CA VAL A 773 3.55 -20.10 16.63
C VAL A 773 3.62 -18.97 15.59
N PHE A 774 3.84 -17.74 16.03
CA PHE A 774 4.04 -16.59 15.13
C PHE A 774 5.23 -16.79 14.20
N TYR A 775 6.35 -17.31 14.72
CA TYR A 775 7.54 -17.58 13.92
C TYR A 775 7.29 -18.64 12.83
N GLU A 776 6.54 -19.70 13.14
CA GLU A 776 6.14 -20.71 12.15
C GLU A 776 5.13 -20.15 11.14
N ASN A 777 4.15 -19.38 11.59
CA ASN A 777 3.15 -18.74 10.73
C ASN A 777 3.81 -17.77 9.74
N LEU A 778 4.79 -16.97 10.18
CA LEU A 778 5.53 -16.07 9.30
C LEU A 778 6.19 -16.82 8.14
N CYS A 779 6.81 -17.97 8.44
CA CYS A 779 7.44 -18.83 7.43
C CYS A 779 6.40 -19.38 6.44
N LEU A 780 5.30 -19.94 6.93
CA LEU A 780 4.32 -20.62 6.10
C LEU A 780 3.40 -19.67 5.33
N LYS A 781 3.13 -18.46 5.85
CA LYS A 781 2.46 -17.40 5.08
C LYS A 781 3.24 -17.08 3.80
N ALA A 782 4.56 -16.93 3.88
CA ALA A 782 5.40 -16.65 2.72
C ALA A 782 5.39 -17.80 1.69
N VAL A 783 5.42 -19.05 2.17
CA VAL A 783 5.28 -20.25 1.32
C VAL A 783 3.91 -20.29 0.65
N ASN A 784 2.83 -20.10 1.42
CA ASN A 784 1.45 -20.14 0.93
C ASN A 784 1.18 -19.07 -0.14
N GLN A 785 1.75 -17.88 0.03
CA GLN A 785 1.70 -16.81 -0.97
C GLN A 785 2.43 -17.18 -2.27
N SER A 786 3.53 -17.93 -2.18
CA SER A 786 4.32 -18.34 -3.34
C SER A 786 3.63 -19.46 -4.12
N ILE A 787 3.13 -20.50 -3.42
CA ILE A 787 2.49 -21.66 -4.05
C ILE A 787 1.09 -21.35 -4.60
N GLY A 788 0.36 -20.41 -4.00
CA GLY A 788 -0.96 -19.97 -4.48
C GLY A 788 -0.95 -19.25 -5.83
N ARG A 789 0.22 -19.10 -6.48
CA ARG A 789 0.36 -18.38 -7.75
C ARG A 789 0.17 -19.21 -9.00
N ALA A 790 0.28 -20.54 -8.86
CA ALA A 790 0.30 -21.51 -9.96
C ALA A 790 -1.07 -21.77 -10.59
N ILE A 791 -2.16 -21.49 -9.87
CA ILE A 791 -3.52 -21.81 -10.30
C ILE A 791 -4.36 -20.54 -10.31
N ARG A 792 -5.01 -20.25 -11.45
CA ARG A 792 -5.76 -18.99 -11.62
C ARG A 792 -7.20 -19.12 -12.06
N HIS A 793 -7.60 -20.24 -12.63
CA HIS A 793 -9.00 -20.47 -13.00
C HIS A 793 -9.36 -21.94 -12.86
N LYS A 794 -10.66 -22.24 -12.91
CA LYS A 794 -11.20 -23.61 -12.73
C LYS A 794 -10.59 -24.68 -13.65
N ASN A 795 -10.14 -24.29 -14.83
CA ASN A 795 -9.55 -25.20 -15.82
C ASN A 795 -8.01 -25.31 -15.71
N ASP A 796 -7.38 -24.58 -14.79
CA ASP A 796 -5.93 -24.58 -14.66
C ASP A 796 -5.49 -25.78 -13.83
N PHE A 797 -4.29 -26.29 -14.06
CA PHE A 797 -3.74 -27.42 -13.32
C PHE A 797 -2.24 -27.29 -13.11
N ALA A 798 -1.78 -27.76 -11.94
CA ALA A 798 -0.39 -27.69 -11.56
C ALA A 798 -0.02 -28.78 -10.54
N VAL A 799 1.27 -29.05 -10.43
CA VAL A 799 1.85 -29.85 -9.34
C VAL A 799 2.63 -28.93 -8.41
N ILE A 800 2.41 -29.07 -7.09
CA ILE A 800 3.17 -28.37 -6.05
C ILE A 800 4.06 -29.39 -5.35
N ILE A 801 5.37 -29.13 -5.30
CA ILE A 801 6.37 -30.03 -4.71
C ILE A 801 7.06 -29.29 -3.57
N LEU A 802 6.87 -29.79 -2.34
CA LEU A 802 7.46 -29.23 -1.12
C LEU A 802 8.67 -30.08 -0.73
N LEU A 803 9.87 -29.54 -0.92
CA LEU A 803 11.14 -30.22 -0.66
C LEU A 803 11.64 -29.86 0.75
N ASP A 804 11.27 -30.64 1.75
CA ASP A 804 11.88 -30.64 3.09
C ASP A 804 11.29 -31.81 3.89
N ASN A 805 12.12 -32.55 4.62
CA ASN A 805 11.67 -33.62 5.50
C ASN A 805 10.68 -33.15 6.57
N ARG A 806 10.71 -31.86 6.95
CA ARG A 806 9.77 -31.28 7.91
C ARG A 806 8.33 -31.23 7.40
N TYR A 807 8.09 -31.14 6.08
CA TYR A 807 6.74 -31.20 5.54
C TYR A 807 6.11 -32.59 5.69
N THR A 808 6.93 -33.65 5.70
CA THR A 808 6.46 -35.04 5.93
C THR A 808 6.28 -35.31 7.42
N ASN A 809 7.28 -34.97 8.24
CA ASN A 809 7.34 -35.43 9.64
C ASN A 809 6.60 -34.55 10.64
N ARG A 810 6.36 -33.25 10.36
CA ARG A 810 5.72 -32.34 11.32
C ARG A 810 4.27 -32.07 10.95
N GLN A 811 3.34 -32.49 11.80
CA GLN A 811 1.91 -32.25 11.59
C GLN A 811 1.55 -30.77 11.65
N ASN A 812 2.13 -30.01 12.58
CA ASN A 812 1.87 -28.57 12.75
C ASN A 812 2.15 -27.77 11.47
N ILE A 813 3.24 -28.10 10.76
CA ILE A 813 3.60 -27.46 9.49
C ILE A 813 2.55 -27.74 8.42
N ARG A 814 2.10 -29.00 8.31
CA ARG A 814 1.05 -29.38 7.36
C ARG A 814 -0.29 -28.73 7.67
N GLN A 815 -0.61 -28.55 8.95
CA GLN A 815 -1.86 -27.92 9.36
C GLN A 815 -1.96 -26.45 8.94
N ASN A 816 -0.83 -25.76 8.84
CA ASN A 816 -0.71 -24.36 8.43
C ASN A 816 -0.66 -24.16 6.89
N LEU A 817 -0.73 -25.24 6.10
CA LEU A 817 -0.97 -25.14 4.65
C LEU A 817 -2.46 -24.85 4.37
N PRO A 818 -2.80 -24.17 3.25
CA PRO A 818 -4.18 -23.87 2.90
C PRO A 818 -4.99 -25.17 2.75
N ASP A 819 -6.23 -25.17 3.22
CA ASP A 819 -7.09 -26.36 3.25
C ASP A 819 -7.19 -27.05 1.88
N TRP A 820 -7.31 -26.28 0.80
CA TRP A 820 -7.41 -26.80 -0.57
C TRP A 820 -6.13 -27.46 -1.07
N ILE A 821 -4.95 -27.10 -0.56
CA ILE A 821 -3.68 -27.77 -0.87
C ILE A 821 -3.50 -28.97 0.05
N ARG A 822 -3.75 -28.78 1.35
CA ARG A 822 -3.61 -29.79 2.39
C ARG A 822 -4.46 -31.03 2.11
N ALA A 823 -5.70 -30.85 1.65
CA ALA A 823 -6.59 -31.94 1.26
C ALA A 823 -6.06 -32.81 0.11
N ARG A 824 -5.14 -32.27 -0.71
CA ARG A 824 -4.55 -32.91 -1.89
C ARG A 824 -3.05 -33.22 -1.70
N LEU A 825 -2.55 -33.14 -0.46
CA LEU A 825 -1.15 -33.33 -0.14
C LEU A 825 -0.80 -34.81 0.01
N LEU A 826 0.02 -35.31 -0.89
CA LEU A 826 0.64 -36.62 -0.82
C LEU A 826 1.95 -36.53 -0.03
N CYS A 827 1.97 -37.06 1.19
CA CYS A 827 3.21 -37.26 1.94
C CYS A 827 3.85 -38.57 1.49
N VAL A 828 5.05 -38.51 0.89
CA VAL A 828 5.78 -39.71 0.46
C VAL A 828 7.11 -39.86 1.17
N ASP A 829 7.40 -41.10 1.56
CA ASP A 829 8.67 -41.46 2.20
C ASP A 829 9.74 -41.87 1.19
N SER A 830 9.44 -41.88 -0.11
CA SER A 830 10.39 -42.31 -1.14
C SER A 830 10.22 -41.51 -2.44
N PHE A 831 11.37 -41.14 -3.02
CA PHE A 831 11.44 -40.41 -4.28
C PHE A 831 10.74 -41.11 -5.47
N PRO A 832 10.90 -42.44 -5.69
CA PRO A 832 10.27 -43.10 -6.82
C PRO A 832 8.75 -43.04 -6.80
N LYS A 833 8.13 -43.12 -5.61
CA LYS A 833 6.67 -42.99 -5.47
C LYS A 833 6.20 -41.60 -5.86
N ALA A 834 6.86 -40.54 -5.37
CA ALA A 834 6.56 -39.16 -5.80
C ALA A 834 6.69 -39.00 -7.32
N PHE A 835 7.80 -39.46 -7.88
CA PHE A 835 8.07 -39.35 -9.31
C PHE A 835 7.01 -40.04 -10.17
N SER A 836 6.60 -41.25 -9.76
CA SER A 836 5.52 -42.00 -10.43
C SER A 836 4.19 -41.26 -10.38
N SER A 837 3.79 -40.75 -9.22
CA SER A 837 2.53 -40.00 -9.07
C SER A 837 2.50 -38.72 -9.91
N ILE A 838 3.61 -37.97 -9.96
CA ILE A 838 3.73 -36.76 -10.78
C ILE A 838 3.64 -37.11 -12.27
N ARG A 839 4.30 -38.18 -12.71
CA ARG A 839 4.23 -38.65 -14.09
C ARG A 839 2.82 -39.07 -14.49
N GLN A 840 2.14 -39.81 -13.61
CA GLN A 840 0.76 -40.24 -13.83
C GLN A 840 -0.19 -39.04 -13.92
N PHE A 841 -0.01 -38.03 -13.06
CA PHE A 841 -0.81 -36.81 -13.08
C PHE A 841 -0.76 -36.11 -14.44
N PHE A 842 0.44 -35.84 -14.97
CA PHE A 842 0.56 -35.19 -16.29
C PHE A 842 0.13 -36.09 -17.45
N HIS A 843 0.38 -37.40 -17.37
CA HIS A 843 -0.12 -38.33 -18.39
C HIS A 843 -1.65 -38.32 -18.47
N ASN A 844 -2.34 -38.24 -17.33
CA ASN A 844 -3.80 -38.14 -17.29
C ASN A 844 -4.35 -36.80 -17.80
N LYS A 845 -3.53 -35.74 -17.83
CA LYS A 845 -3.90 -34.41 -18.34
C LYS A 845 -3.62 -34.22 -19.84
N GLN A 846 -2.80 -35.09 -20.41
CA GLN A 846 -2.51 -35.12 -21.85
C GLN A 846 -3.50 -35.99 -22.64
N LYS A 847 -4.32 -36.79 -21.94
CA LYS A 847 -5.49 -37.48 -22.49
C LYS A 847 -6.70 -36.57 -22.43
#